data_AF-A0A954F3I3-F1
#
_entry.id   AF-A0A954F3I3-F1
#
_cell.length_a   1.000
_cell.length_b   1.000
_cell.length_c   1.000
_cell.angle_alpha   90.00
_cell.angle_beta   90.00
_cell.angle_gamma   90.00
#
_symmetry.space_group_name_H-M   'P 1'
#
loop_
_entity.id
_entity.type
_entity.pdbx_description
1 polymer ?
#
loop_
_entity_poly.entity_id
_entity_poly.type
_entity_poly.pdbx_seq_one_letter_code
_entity_poly.pdbx_strand_id
1 'polypeptide(L)'
;LREAIEALRLSIGAAGMTPEELQDAVSREIFEMAKACEKKKLYANAADLLELCMGTSMQSRAEERLAKMFSKQKAVDALIESGIDFELPDTGRVNKKKKREVDKKNTTWENPYEIKGKYYIVRSDMGYDYTHAFLNAMEQMNAFYRGVFDYKVRGGTMRSCRIDVYKNREEFDRVELENRGQPISPNVGGFFVPGENRVATYDSRSTGGTIDDLWSTLFHEASHQFTRAVLPGLLLTWLNEGTASYFEGAFLQPGGSVATNRIPKTRLRSLYMLLGFVKGEKGDYVQARKPHPNAPTLEQVITYYRPGSYPGEYYPFGWGLVYFFHNYENEASERIYLPIYKEFMLTYKSGGDHDIKARFVEYFVTKAAVPGVDTFEKFEEHWMTWIRDLYDIHYGGPEQSLKLIQRGDLEFKNEKFEYALDSFRWALEKDPKNNTARMRYAETAMVLERWDLAAFHWRKLESASRQVVDPESPMPMIQGKTAAETRAFALEKLGEVNPRLREGIENSVDVFVAKAKEVATTYVDDERPLSALYLLESSSRLVDGDARLLTVAEDIKTESGVSLRRGYRPAVDEELTGWSARSSFSGKDGVLRVDVKPGINTAVIEEAPPIPYRWEVKIKLEDKGDFPIAGITFGSTLNDEQMLAWFADSRRMAILVTDPDTKMLVPDDMTRMKKAKGSTKKPSRTEVDLAIEVREDRVV
;
A
#
# COMPACT_ATOMS: atom_id res chain seq x y z
N LEU A 1 16.73 32.96 -17.72
CA LEU A 1 16.72 31.56 -17.23
C LEU A 1 17.82 30.71 -17.87
N ARG A 2 17.84 30.56 -19.20
CA ARG A 2 18.90 29.80 -19.91
C ARG A 2 20.31 30.34 -19.62
N GLU A 3 20.51 31.65 -19.69
CA GLU A 3 21.78 32.30 -19.32
C GLU A 3 22.12 32.18 -17.82
N ALA A 4 21.12 32.11 -16.94
CA ALA A 4 21.34 31.89 -15.52
C ALA A 4 21.73 30.43 -15.23
N ILE A 5 21.16 29.47 -15.98
CA ILE A 5 21.56 28.05 -15.97
C ILE A 5 22.96 27.90 -16.57
N GLU A 6 23.28 28.62 -17.65
CA GLU A 6 24.61 28.64 -18.26
C GLU A 6 25.64 29.25 -17.31
N ALA A 7 25.30 30.35 -16.61
CA ALA A 7 26.15 30.97 -15.60
C ALA A 7 26.35 30.08 -14.37
N LEU A 8 25.32 29.34 -13.94
CA LEU A 8 25.42 28.33 -12.88
C LEU A 8 26.30 27.16 -13.33
N ARG A 9 26.16 26.69 -14.58
CA ARG A 9 27.03 25.65 -15.17
C ARG A 9 28.48 26.11 -15.29
N LEU A 10 28.70 27.36 -15.69
CA LEU A 10 30.03 27.96 -15.79
C LEU A 10 30.67 28.20 -14.42
N SER A 11 29.90 28.53 -13.37
CA SER A 11 30.43 28.59 -12.00
C SER A 11 30.72 27.20 -11.40
N ILE A 12 30.03 26.16 -11.86
CA ILE A 12 30.31 24.75 -11.51
C ILE A 12 31.54 24.19 -12.25
N GLY A 13 31.86 24.68 -13.46
CA GLY A 13 32.76 23.98 -14.39
C GLY A 13 34.19 24.51 -14.63
N ALA A 14 34.71 25.50 -13.90
CA ALA A 14 35.95 26.17 -14.34
C ALA A 14 37.29 25.49 -13.98
N ALA A 15 37.33 24.50 -13.09
CA ALA A 15 38.49 23.62 -12.88
C ALA A 15 38.08 22.39 -12.05
N GLY A 16 38.11 21.19 -12.62
CA GLY A 16 37.77 19.93 -11.93
C GLY A 16 36.78 19.05 -12.71
N MET A 17 36.76 17.76 -12.38
CA MET A 17 35.80 16.78 -12.91
C MET A 17 34.36 17.25 -12.60
N THR A 18 33.47 17.27 -13.60
CA THR A 18 32.08 17.69 -13.37
C THR A 18 31.29 16.59 -12.65
N PRO A 19 30.17 16.91 -11.96
CA PRO A 19 29.32 15.89 -11.36
C PRO A 19 28.84 14.86 -12.37
N GLU A 20 28.55 15.29 -13.60
CA GLU A 20 28.13 14.44 -14.70
C GLU A 20 29.26 13.47 -15.11
N GLU A 21 30.50 13.94 -15.26
CA GLU A 21 31.64 13.08 -15.60
C GLU A 21 31.89 12.00 -14.54
N LEU A 22 31.71 12.33 -13.26
CA LEU A 22 31.85 11.37 -12.18
C LEU A 22 30.69 10.34 -12.15
N GLN A 23 29.45 10.81 -12.31
CA GLN A 23 28.25 9.97 -12.31
C GLN A 23 28.15 9.08 -13.55
N ASP A 24 28.76 9.48 -14.66
CA ASP A 24 28.83 8.72 -15.91
C ASP A 24 29.45 7.33 -15.73
N ALA A 25 30.54 7.23 -14.96
CA ALA A 25 31.23 5.96 -14.77
C ALA A 25 30.38 4.96 -13.97
N VAL A 26 29.82 5.40 -12.84
CA VAL A 26 29.01 4.52 -11.97
C VAL A 26 27.66 4.20 -12.60
N SER A 27 27.02 5.14 -13.32
CA SER A 27 25.76 4.88 -14.01
C SER A 27 25.92 3.87 -15.15
N ARG A 28 27.05 3.89 -15.87
CA ARG A 28 27.39 2.83 -16.84
C ARG A 28 27.53 1.48 -16.17
N GLU A 29 28.16 1.41 -15.01
CA GLU A 29 28.27 0.17 -14.26
C GLU A 29 26.91 -0.34 -13.78
N ILE A 30 26.08 0.53 -13.19
CA ILE A 30 24.72 0.19 -12.76
C ILE A 30 23.90 -0.35 -13.93
N PHE A 31 24.03 0.26 -15.11
CA PHE A 31 23.40 -0.25 -16.33
C PHE A 31 23.92 -1.64 -16.74
N GLU A 32 25.22 -1.92 -16.62
CA GLU A 32 25.78 -3.25 -16.89
C GLU A 32 25.37 -4.30 -15.85
N MET A 33 25.24 -3.91 -14.58
CA MET A 33 24.64 -4.73 -13.53
C MET A 33 23.19 -5.09 -13.86
N ALA A 34 22.39 -4.11 -14.30
CA ALA A 34 21.01 -4.35 -14.73
C ALA A 34 20.93 -5.34 -15.92
N LYS A 35 21.84 -5.23 -16.90
CA LYS A 35 21.93 -6.19 -18.01
C LYS A 35 22.30 -7.60 -17.52
N ALA A 36 23.17 -7.72 -16.53
CA ALA A 36 23.51 -9.01 -15.93
C ALA A 36 22.30 -9.63 -15.23
N CYS A 37 21.49 -8.83 -14.52
CA CYS A 37 20.22 -9.26 -13.94
C CYS A 37 19.24 -9.74 -14.99
N GLU A 38 19.00 -8.95 -16.05
CA GLU A 38 18.09 -9.34 -17.14
C GLU A 38 18.52 -10.65 -17.80
N LYS A 39 19.83 -10.88 -17.99
CA LYS A 39 20.38 -12.12 -18.56
C LYS A 39 20.07 -13.34 -17.68
N LYS A 40 20.07 -13.17 -16.35
CA LYS A 40 19.68 -14.19 -15.38
C LYS A 40 18.16 -14.23 -15.11
N LYS A 41 17.36 -13.42 -15.81
CA LYS A 41 15.91 -13.26 -15.59
C LYS A 41 15.55 -12.72 -14.19
N LEU A 42 16.46 -11.96 -13.58
CA LEU A 42 16.21 -11.20 -12.35
C LEU A 42 15.62 -9.84 -12.75
N TYR A 43 14.40 -9.85 -13.28
CA TYR A 43 13.79 -8.69 -13.92
C TYR A 43 13.46 -7.57 -12.93
N ALA A 44 13.07 -7.89 -11.69
CA ALA A 44 12.84 -6.90 -10.64
C ALA A 44 14.13 -6.13 -10.33
N ASN A 45 15.23 -6.85 -10.13
CA ASN A 45 16.53 -6.23 -9.94
C ASN A 45 16.97 -5.42 -11.16
N ALA A 46 16.71 -5.91 -12.37
CA ALA A 46 17.02 -5.17 -13.58
C ALA A 46 16.21 -3.87 -13.69
N ALA A 47 14.90 -3.90 -13.36
CA ALA A 47 14.04 -2.73 -13.37
C ALA A 47 14.54 -1.66 -12.39
N ASP A 48 14.70 -2.00 -11.11
CA ASP A 48 15.14 -1.07 -10.06
C ASP A 48 16.52 -0.46 -10.39
N LEU A 49 17.47 -1.25 -10.87
CA LEU A 49 18.79 -0.73 -11.26
C LEU A 49 18.71 0.22 -12.48
N LEU A 50 17.83 -0.04 -13.44
CA LEU A 50 17.64 0.87 -14.59
C LEU A 50 16.96 2.18 -14.14
N GLU A 51 16.08 2.14 -13.15
CA GLU A 51 15.47 3.33 -12.55
C GLU A 51 16.50 4.21 -11.82
N LEU A 52 17.51 3.62 -11.18
CA LEU A 52 18.63 4.39 -10.60
C LEU A 52 19.41 5.19 -11.66
N CYS A 53 19.38 4.79 -12.93
CA CYS A 53 20.01 5.53 -14.03
C CYS A 53 19.20 6.75 -14.50
N MET A 54 17.99 6.99 -13.99
CA MET A 54 17.18 8.14 -14.36
C MET A 54 17.85 9.45 -13.91
N GLY A 55 17.93 10.43 -14.81
CA GLY A 55 18.64 11.69 -14.56
C GLY A 55 20.16 11.63 -14.77
N THR A 56 20.70 10.51 -15.24
CA THR A 56 22.13 10.35 -15.62
C THR A 56 22.31 10.34 -17.14
N SER A 57 23.56 10.32 -17.63
CA SER A 57 23.82 10.13 -19.07
C SER A 57 23.33 8.78 -19.62
N MET A 58 23.06 7.81 -18.75
CA MET A 58 22.52 6.50 -19.12
C MET A 58 20.99 6.49 -19.20
N GLN A 59 20.30 7.57 -18.85
CA GLN A 59 18.83 7.63 -18.81
C GLN A 59 18.18 7.13 -20.11
N SER A 60 18.54 7.70 -21.28
CA SER A 60 17.89 7.32 -22.54
C SER A 60 18.07 5.84 -22.88
N ARG A 61 19.24 5.27 -22.56
CA ARG A 61 19.51 3.83 -22.74
C ARG A 61 18.75 2.98 -21.74
N ALA A 62 18.63 3.45 -20.50
CA ALA A 62 17.87 2.77 -19.45
C ALA A 62 16.37 2.75 -19.77
N GLU A 63 15.80 3.87 -20.21
CA GLU A 63 14.41 3.97 -20.69
C GLU A 63 14.14 3.02 -21.87
N GLU A 64 15.02 3.02 -22.88
CA GLU A 64 14.90 2.09 -24.02
C GLU A 64 14.94 0.64 -23.56
N ARG A 65 15.81 0.32 -22.60
CA ARG A 65 15.96 -1.03 -22.07
C ARG A 65 14.76 -1.46 -21.22
N LEU A 66 14.26 -0.59 -20.34
CA LEU A 66 13.03 -0.79 -19.57
C LEU A 66 11.86 -1.04 -20.52
N ALA A 67 11.66 -0.17 -21.52
CA ALA A 67 10.61 -0.33 -22.52
C ALA A 67 10.74 -1.66 -23.27
N LYS A 68 11.96 -2.05 -23.67
CA LYS A 68 12.23 -3.36 -24.31
C LYS A 68 11.94 -4.53 -23.36
N MET A 69 12.30 -4.42 -22.08
CA MET A 69 12.04 -5.46 -21.09
C MET A 69 10.54 -5.64 -20.88
N PHE A 70 9.83 -4.54 -20.58
CA PHE A 70 8.39 -4.56 -20.37
C PHE A 70 7.61 -4.88 -21.66
N SER A 71 8.20 -4.74 -22.85
CA SER A 71 7.58 -5.22 -24.10
C SER A 71 7.55 -6.76 -24.22
N LYS A 72 8.25 -7.52 -23.37
CA LYS A 72 8.25 -9.00 -23.36
C LYS A 72 7.27 -9.55 -22.31
N GLN A 73 6.26 -10.31 -22.71
CA GLN A 73 5.23 -10.82 -21.77
C GLN A 73 5.86 -11.63 -20.64
N LYS A 74 6.80 -12.53 -20.96
CA LYS A 74 7.52 -13.33 -19.96
C LYS A 74 8.28 -12.52 -18.91
N ALA A 75 8.75 -11.32 -19.25
CA ALA A 75 9.44 -10.46 -18.28
C ALA A 75 8.43 -9.78 -17.35
N VAL A 76 7.29 -9.34 -17.90
CA VAL A 76 6.17 -8.81 -17.12
C VAL A 76 5.59 -9.88 -16.19
N ASP A 77 5.37 -11.09 -16.69
CA ASP A 77 4.90 -12.22 -15.87
C ASP A 77 5.87 -12.50 -14.72
N ALA A 78 7.18 -12.54 -15.00
CA ALA A 78 8.20 -12.78 -13.98
C ALA A 78 8.32 -11.62 -12.96
N LEU A 79 8.11 -10.37 -13.37
CA LEU A 79 8.03 -9.23 -12.46
C LEU A 79 6.82 -9.35 -11.53
N ILE A 80 5.66 -9.69 -12.08
CA ILE A 80 4.44 -9.96 -11.31
C ILE A 80 4.67 -11.11 -10.32
N GLU A 81 5.29 -12.20 -10.77
CA GLU A 81 5.62 -13.37 -9.94
C GLU A 81 6.67 -13.07 -8.87
N SER A 82 7.52 -12.05 -9.06
CA SER A 82 8.51 -11.64 -8.05
C SER A 82 7.84 -11.10 -6.78
N GLY A 83 6.61 -10.59 -6.88
CA GLY A 83 5.87 -9.97 -5.78
C GLY A 83 6.43 -8.63 -5.31
N ILE A 84 7.45 -8.10 -5.99
CA ILE A 84 7.98 -6.75 -5.76
C ILE A 84 7.12 -5.77 -6.56
N ASP A 85 6.68 -4.71 -5.89
CA ASP A 85 5.85 -3.70 -6.51
C ASP A 85 6.68 -2.82 -7.45
N PHE A 86 6.32 -2.82 -8.73
CA PHE A 86 6.91 -1.96 -9.76
C PHE A 86 5.78 -1.27 -10.50
N GLU A 87 5.93 0.03 -10.74
CA GLU A 87 5.09 0.67 -11.74
C GLU A 87 5.46 0.14 -13.12
N LEU A 88 4.56 -0.63 -13.73
CA LEU A 88 4.75 -1.00 -15.13
C LEU A 88 4.46 0.24 -15.98
N PRO A 89 5.45 0.77 -16.73
CA PRO A 89 5.18 1.88 -17.62
C PRO A 89 4.17 1.43 -18.68
N ASP A 90 3.37 2.37 -19.19
CA ASP A 90 2.56 2.12 -20.38
C ASP A 90 3.49 1.77 -21.55
N THR A 91 3.74 0.48 -21.72
CA THR A 91 4.74 -0.05 -22.65
C THR A 91 4.47 0.29 -24.11
N GLY A 92 3.33 0.93 -24.42
CA GLY A 92 2.97 1.31 -25.78
C GLY A 92 2.88 0.11 -26.71
N ARG A 93 2.83 -1.13 -26.17
CA ARG A 93 2.65 -2.38 -26.94
C ARG A 93 1.48 -2.27 -27.91
N VAL A 94 0.51 -1.41 -27.57
CA VAL A 94 -0.55 -0.96 -28.46
C VAL A 94 -0.33 0.49 -28.83
N ASN A 95 -0.26 0.73 -30.13
CA ASN A 95 -0.15 2.06 -30.72
C ASN A 95 -1.12 3.03 -30.02
N LYS A 96 -0.62 4.16 -29.47
CA LYS A 96 -1.45 5.19 -28.82
C LYS A 96 -2.65 5.61 -29.66
N LYS A 97 -2.51 5.59 -30.99
CA LYS A 97 -3.60 5.80 -31.95
C LYS A 97 -4.70 4.74 -31.81
N LYS A 98 -4.32 3.46 -31.72
CA LYS A 98 -5.27 2.35 -31.54
C LYS A 98 -5.99 2.43 -30.20
N LYS A 99 -5.32 2.81 -29.10
CA LYS A 99 -5.99 3.04 -27.80
C LYS A 99 -7.07 4.12 -27.95
N ARG A 100 -6.69 5.31 -28.45
CA ARG A 100 -7.62 6.41 -28.71
C ARG A 100 -8.77 6.05 -29.65
N GLU A 101 -8.51 5.22 -30.67
CA GLU A 101 -9.55 4.75 -31.59
C GLU A 101 -10.54 3.80 -30.92
N VAL A 102 -10.07 2.92 -30.03
CA VAL A 102 -10.94 2.06 -29.21
C VAL A 102 -11.75 2.94 -28.26
N ASP A 103 -11.09 3.80 -27.49
CA ASP A 103 -11.75 4.65 -26.49
C ASP A 103 -12.83 5.54 -27.14
N LYS A 104 -12.54 6.12 -28.31
CA LYS A 104 -13.50 6.94 -29.05
C LYS A 104 -14.71 6.15 -29.57
N LYS A 105 -14.52 4.87 -29.91
CA LYS A 105 -15.60 4.02 -30.43
C LYS A 105 -16.44 3.41 -29.31
N ASN A 106 -15.85 3.21 -28.14
CA ASN A 106 -16.41 2.40 -27.06
C ASN A 106 -16.76 3.24 -25.83
N THR A 107 -17.28 4.46 -26.02
CA THR A 107 -17.60 5.40 -24.92
C THR A 107 -18.92 5.09 -24.22
N THR A 108 -19.75 4.20 -24.74
CA THR A 108 -21.06 3.83 -24.18
C THR A 108 -21.30 2.33 -24.26
N TRP A 109 -22.22 1.84 -23.43
CA TRP A 109 -22.54 0.42 -23.35
C TRP A 109 -23.18 -0.17 -24.62
N GLU A 110 -23.72 0.63 -25.53
CA GLU A 110 -24.24 0.14 -26.82
C GLU A 110 -23.14 -0.47 -27.69
N ASN A 111 -21.89 -0.03 -27.49
CA ASN A 111 -20.73 -0.55 -28.17
C ASN A 111 -19.57 -0.72 -27.17
N PRO A 112 -19.61 -1.68 -26.24
CA PRO A 112 -18.56 -1.85 -25.25
C PRO A 112 -17.32 -2.47 -25.90
N TYR A 113 -16.13 -2.16 -25.37
CA TYR A 113 -14.91 -2.80 -25.83
C TYR A 113 -14.83 -4.23 -25.27
N GLU A 114 -14.80 -5.22 -26.16
CA GLU A 114 -14.72 -6.64 -25.80
C GLU A 114 -13.32 -7.21 -26.06
N ILE A 115 -12.77 -7.92 -25.07
CA ILE A 115 -11.55 -8.72 -25.21
C ILE A 115 -11.73 -10.10 -24.58
N LYS A 116 -10.99 -11.08 -25.09
CA LYS A 116 -11.07 -12.49 -24.67
C LYS A 116 -9.72 -12.96 -24.18
N GLY A 117 -9.70 -13.48 -22.96
CA GLY A 117 -8.57 -14.23 -22.41
C GLY A 117 -8.82 -15.72 -22.46
N LYS A 118 -8.10 -16.44 -21.60
CA LYS A 118 -8.16 -17.91 -21.50
C LYS A 118 -9.39 -18.37 -20.73
N TYR A 119 -9.73 -17.67 -19.65
CA TYR A 119 -10.84 -18.02 -18.76
C TYR A 119 -11.95 -16.96 -18.74
N TYR A 120 -11.70 -15.75 -19.24
CA TYR A 120 -12.67 -14.66 -19.21
C TYR A 120 -12.91 -13.99 -20.56
N ILE A 121 -14.10 -13.43 -20.71
CA ILE A 121 -14.45 -12.46 -21.75
C ILE A 121 -14.81 -11.17 -21.03
N VAL A 122 -14.05 -10.10 -21.23
CA VAL A 122 -14.30 -8.80 -20.58
C VAL A 122 -14.93 -7.85 -21.58
N ARG A 123 -16.00 -7.18 -21.16
CA ARG A 123 -16.69 -6.10 -21.89
C ARG A 123 -16.75 -4.87 -20.99
N SER A 124 -16.27 -3.73 -21.48
CA SER A 124 -16.33 -2.48 -20.73
C SER A 124 -16.31 -1.26 -21.64
N ASP A 125 -16.96 -0.18 -21.19
CA ASP A 125 -16.91 1.15 -21.80
C ASP A 125 -16.04 2.14 -20.99
N MET A 126 -15.18 1.62 -20.11
CA MET A 126 -14.16 2.39 -19.36
C MET A 126 -12.88 2.65 -20.15
N GLY A 127 -12.83 2.22 -21.41
CA GLY A 127 -11.68 2.41 -22.30
C GLY A 127 -10.65 1.26 -22.26
N TYR A 128 -9.69 1.34 -23.18
CA TYR A 128 -8.74 0.28 -23.51
C TYR A 128 -7.96 -0.22 -22.28
N ASP A 129 -7.34 0.70 -21.53
CA ASP A 129 -6.41 0.32 -20.46
C ASP A 129 -7.13 -0.38 -19.30
N TYR A 130 -8.31 0.12 -18.88
CA TYR A 130 -9.13 -0.54 -17.86
C TYR A 130 -9.62 -1.92 -18.31
N THR A 131 -10.11 -2.06 -19.55
CA THR A 131 -10.58 -3.36 -20.05
C THR A 131 -9.46 -4.42 -20.02
N HIS A 132 -8.23 -4.05 -20.41
CA HIS A 132 -7.08 -4.95 -20.34
C HIS A 132 -6.64 -5.23 -18.89
N ALA A 133 -6.68 -4.22 -18.00
CA ALA A 133 -6.42 -4.43 -16.58
C ALA A 133 -7.41 -5.42 -15.97
N PHE A 134 -8.72 -5.30 -16.27
CA PHE A 134 -9.73 -6.26 -15.83
C PHE A 134 -9.40 -7.68 -16.29
N LEU A 135 -9.05 -7.85 -17.57
CA LEU A 135 -8.72 -9.18 -18.07
C LEU A 135 -7.50 -9.78 -17.37
N ASN A 136 -6.42 -9.01 -17.24
CA ASN A 136 -5.19 -9.49 -16.62
C ASN A 136 -5.39 -9.84 -15.14
N ALA A 137 -6.11 -9.00 -14.39
CA ALA A 137 -6.42 -9.25 -12.99
C ALA A 137 -7.31 -10.49 -12.83
N MET A 138 -8.34 -10.64 -13.68
CA MET A 138 -9.25 -11.77 -13.60
C MET A 138 -8.59 -13.11 -13.96
N GLU A 139 -7.66 -13.13 -14.92
CA GLU A 139 -6.88 -14.33 -15.23
C GLU A 139 -6.01 -14.78 -14.05
N GLN A 140 -5.41 -13.83 -13.31
CA GLN A 140 -4.68 -14.13 -12.07
C GLN A 140 -5.61 -14.63 -10.96
N MET A 141 -6.75 -13.96 -10.77
CA MET A 141 -7.77 -14.39 -9.82
C MET A 141 -8.31 -15.79 -10.14
N ASN A 142 -8.36 -16.20 -11.41
CA ASN A 142 -8.72 -17.57 -11.77
C ASN A 142 -7.84 -18.61 -11.07
N ALA A 143 -6.53 -18.39 -11.09
CA ALA A 143 -5.57 -19.28 -10.45
C ALA A 143 -5.78 -19.30 -8.93
N PHE A 144 -6.04 -18.13 -8.33
CA PHE A 144 -6.33 -18.02 -6.91
C PHE A 144 -7.64 -18.76 -6.53
N TYR A 145 -8.73 -18.56 -7.27
CA TYR A 145 -9.99 -19.26 -7.07
C TYR A 145 -9.79 -20.78 -7.13
N ARG A 146 -9.09 -21.29 -8.15
CA ARG A 146 -8.82 -22.74 -8.28
C ARG A 146 -8.12 -23.31 -7.05
N GLY A 147 -7.14 -22.59 -6.51
CA GLY A 147 -6.40 -23.02 -5.32
C GLY A 147 -7.26 -23.06 -4.05
N VAL A 148 -8.11 -22.06 -3.85
CA VAL A 148 -9.03 -21.96 -2.70
C VAL A 148 -10.12 -23.03 -2.77
N PHE A 149 -10.76 -23.17 -3.93
CA PHE A 149 -11.83 -24.13 -4.16
C PHE A 149 -11.35 -25.58 -4.42
N ASP A 150 -10.03 -25.80 -4.47
CA ASP A 150 -9.39 -27.06 -4.86
C ASP A 150 -9.95 -27.66 -6.17
N TYR A 151 -10.34 -26.77 -7.08
CA TYR A 151 -11.06 -27.14 -8.30
C TYR A 151 -10.17 -26.93 -9.52
N LYS A 152 -9.80 -28.02 -10.18
CA LYS A 152 -8.97 -28.00 -11.39
C LYS A 152 -7.67 -27.18 -11.21
N VAL A 153 -7.00 -27.37 -10.06
CA VAL A 153 -5.76 -26.67 -9.67
C VAL A 153 -4.65 -26.82 -10.72
N ARG A 154 -4.50 -28.02 -11.31
CA ARG A 154 -3.50 -28.32 -12.34
C ARG A 154 -3.93 -27.90 -13.76
N GLY A 155 -4.96 -27.08 -13.88
CA GLY A 155 -5.56 -26.68 -15.15
C GLY A 155 -6.73 -27.55 -15.58
N GLY A 156 -7.24 -27.30 -16.78
CA GLY A 156 -8.46 -27.88 -17.33
C GLY A 156 -9.43 -26.82 -17.83
N THR A 157 -10.36 -27.22 -18.69
CA THR A 157 -11.34 -26.31 -19.30
C THR A 157 -12.42 -25.94 -18.29
N MET A 158 -12.70 -24.65 -18.19
CA MET A 158 -13.91 -24.11 -17.59
C MET A 158 -14.63 -23.30 -18.66
N ARG A 159 -15.96 -23.22 -18.58
CA ARG A 159 -16.71 -22.29 -19.42
C ARG A 159 -16.22 -20.88 -19.10
N SER A 160 -15.83 -20.12 -20.11
CA SER A 160 -15.38 -18.75 -19.89
C SER A 160 -16.49 -17.94 -19.23
N CYS A 161 -16.12 -17.16 -18.21
CA CYS A 161 -17.04 -16.25 -17.53
C CYS A 161 -17.02 -14.90 -18.24
N ARG A 162 -18.22 -14.35 -18.53
CA ARG A 162 -18.35 -13.01 -19.10
C ARG A 162 -18.29 -11.99 -17.96
N ILE A 163 -17.45 -10.99 -18.08
CA ILE A 163 -17.31 -9.90 -17.12
C ILE A 163 -17.76 -8.61 -17.82
N ASP A 164 -18.86 -8.05 -17.37
CA ASP A 164 -19.41 -6.79 -17.86
C ASP A 164 -19.10 -5.70 -16.82
N VAL A 165 -18.27 -4.69 -17.18
CA VAL A 165 -17.89 -3.57 -16.30
C VAL A 165 -18.31 -2.23 -16.90
N TYR A 166 -19.33 -1.60 -16.31
CA TYR A 166 -19.89 -0.33 -16.77
C TYR A 166 -19.09 0.86 -16.22
N LYS A 167 -18.92 1.93 -17.01
CA LYS A 167 -18.20 3.13 -16.57
C LYS A 167 -18.91 3.94 -15.47
N ASN A 168 -20.19 3.71 -15.23
CA ASN A 168 -20.93 4.36 -14.15
C ASN A 168 -22.17 3.56 -13.73
N ARG A 169 -22.76 4.00 -12.62
CA ARG A 169 -23.94 3.40 -12.03
C ARG A 169 -25.18 3.52 -12.92
N GLU A 170 -25.35 4.63 -13.61
CA GLU A 170 -26.52 4.91 -14.42
C GLU A 170 -26.66 3.92 -15.58
N GLU A 171 -25.56 3.60 -16.27
CA GLU A 171 -25.56 2.61 -17.35
C GLU A 171 -25.74 1.19 -16.82
N PHE A 172 -25.13 0.85 -15.69
CA PHE A 172 -25.36 -0.42 -15.02
C PHE A 172 -26.84 -0.61 -14.70
N ASP A 173 -27.47 0.35 -14.02
CA ASP A 173 -28.89 0.27 -13.65
C ASP A 173 -29.78 0.17 -14.89
N ARG A 174 -29.54 0.98 -15.93
CA ARG A 174 -30.34 0.96 -17.15
C ARG A 174 -30.25 -0.38 -17.87
N VAL A 175 -29.04 -0.83 -18.16
CA VAL A 175 -28.81 -2.05 -18.96
C VAL A 175 -29.27 -3.27 -18.20
N GLU A 176 -29.03 -3.33 -16.90
CA GLU A 176 -29.41 -4.49 -16.12
C GLU A 176 -30.89 -4.50 -15.76
N LEU A 177 -31.56 -3.35 -15.70
CA LEU A 177 -33.02 -3.28 -15.70
C LEU A 177 -33.60 -3.87 -17.00
N GLU A 178 -33.03 -3.53 -18.16
CA GLU A 178 -33.43 -4.10 -19.45
C GLU A 178 -33.20 -5.63 -19.49
N ASN A 179 -32.06 -6.11 -18.99
CA ASN A 179 -31.71 -7.53 -18.98
C ASN A 179 -32.57 -8.35 -17.99
N ARG A 180 -32.87 -7.82 -16.81
CA ARG A 180 -33.53 -8.55 -15.71
C ARG A 180 -35.02 -8.29 -15.59
N GLY A 181 -35.52 -7.20 -16.18
CA GLY A 181 -36.90 -6.74 -16.03
C GLY A 181 -37.24 -6.23 -14.62
N GLN A 182 -36.25 -5.99 -13.77
CA GLN A 182 -36.43 -5.52 -12.39
C GLN A 182 -35.35 -4.50 -12.01
N PRO A 183 -35.71 -3.43 -11.26
CA PRO A 183 -34.74 -2.46 -10.76
C PRO A 183 -33.71 -3.10 -9.83
N ILE A 184 -32.49 -2.57 -9.87
CA ILE A 184 -31.42 -2.96 -8.96
C ILE A 184 -31.45 -2.05 -7.73
N SER A 185 -31.22 -2.64 -6.56
CA SER A 185 -31.11 -1.87 -5.31
C SER A 185 -29.91 -0.90 -5.38
N PRO A 186 -30.05 0.36 -4.91
CA PRO A 186 -28.94 1.31 -4.80
C PRO A 186 -27.70 0.77 -4.08
N ASN A 187 -27.86 -0.20 -3.18
CA ASN A 187 -26.77 -0.75 -2.37
C ASN A 187 -26.03 -1.93 -3.02
N VAL A 188 -26.38 -2.32 -4.26
CA VAL A 188 -25.72 -3.42 -4.98
C VAL A 188 -24.60 -2.86 -5.85
N GLY A 189 -23.35 -3.24 -5.55
CA GLY A 189 -22.18 -2.88 -6.36
C GLY A 189 -22.02 -3.71 -7.63
N GLY A 190 -22.48 -4.97 -7.59
CA GLY A 190 -22.41 -5.91 -8.71
C GLY A 190 -23.16 -7.20 -8.38
N PHE A 191 -23.23 -8.13 -9.34
CA PHE A 191 -23.78 -9.46 -9.12
C PHE A 191 -23.29 -10.49 -10.15
N PHE A 192 -23.24 -11.75 -9.74
CA PHE A 192 -23.12 -12.91 -10.62
C PHE A 192 -24.49 -13.40 -11.12
N VAL A 193 -24.58 -13.69 -12.43
CA VAL A 193 -25.75 -14.26 -13.12
C VAL A 193 -25.46 -15.73 -13.48
N PRO A 194 -25.96 -16.70 -12.69
CA PRO A 194 -25.57 -18.11 -12.84
C PRO A 194 -25.92 -18.73 -14.18
N GLY A 195 -27.06 -18.37 -14.78
CA GLY A 195 -27.52 -18.93 -16.05
C GLY A 195 -26.63 -18.54 -17.24
N GLU A 196 -26.05 -17.34 -17.16
CA GLU A 196 -25.19 -16.79 -18.21
C GLU A 196 -23.71 -17.06 -17.97
N ASN A 197 -23.33 -17.46 -16.75
CA ASN A 197 -21.96 -17.46 -16.27
C ASN A 197 -21.33 -16.07 -16.45
N ARG A 198 -22.03 -15.04 -15.94
CA ARG A 198 -21.70 -13.63 -16.14
C ARG A 198 -21.59 -12.87 -14.83
N VAL A 199 -20.63 -11.96 -14.72
CA VAL A 199 -20.58 -10.93 -13.68
C VAL A 199 -20.92 -9.58 -14.30
N ALA A 200 -21.70 -8.77 -13.58
CA ALA A 200 -21.99 -7.38 -13.92
C ALA A 200 -21.62 -6.48 -12.74
N THR A 201 -20.84 -5.42 -12.97
CA THR A 201 -20.42 -4.44 -11.95
C THR A 201 -20.09 -3.09 -12.58
N TYR A 202 -19.98 -2.01 -11.82
CA TYR A 202 -19.71 -0.67 -12.35
C TYR A 202 -18.57 0.06 -11.63
N ASP A 203 -18.07 1.13 -12.24
CA ASP A 203 -17.10 2.05 -11.63
C ASP A 203 -17.71 2.76 -10.42
N SER A 204 -17.31 2.31 -9.24
CA SER A 204 -17.83 2.80 -7.95
C SER A 204 -17.53 4.29 -7.71
N ARG A 205 -16.58 4.89 -8.44
CA ARG A 205 -16.31 6.34 -8.39
C ARG A 205 -17.51 7.17 -8.82
N SER A 206 -18.36 6.64 -9.70
CA SER A 206 -19.62 7.30 -10.09
C SER A 206 -20.61 7.49 -8.93
N THR A 207 -20.44 6.72 -7.84
CA THR A 207 -21.26 6.80 -6.63
C THR A 207 -20.45 7.23 -5.40
N GLY A 208 -19.28 7.84 -5.60
CA GLY A 208 -18.40 8.32 -4.52
C GLY A 208 -17.55 7.24 -3.84
N GLY A 209 -17.49 6.03 -4.39
CA GLY A 209 -16.53 5.00 -4.00
C GLY A 209 -15.18 5.17 -4.68
N THR A 210 -14.32 4.17 -4.53
CA THR A 210 -12.98 4.10 -5.12
C THR A 210 -12.92 3.08 -6.25
N ILE A 211 -11.81 3.06 -7.01
CA ILE A 211 -11.57 1.99 -7.98
C ILE A 211 -11.34 0.63 -7.29
N ASP A 212 -10.86 0.64 -6.05
CA ASP A 212 -10.65 -0.57 -5.25
C ASP A 212 -11.97 -1.23 -4.85
N ASP A 213 -13.02 -0.44 -4.63
CA ASP A 213 -14.36 -0.97 -4.38
C ASP A 213 -14.90 -1.75 -5.59
N LEU A 214 -14.59 -1.31 -6.82
CA LEU A 214 -14.89 -2.07 -8.04
C LEU A 214 -14.10 -3.38 -8.06
N TRP A 215 -12.79 -3.35 -7.78
CA TRP A 215 -11.97 -4.57 -7.77
C TRP A 215 -12.46 -5.58 -6.75
N SER A 216 -12.73 -5.12 -5.52
CA SER A 216 -13.30 -5.92 -4.44
C SER A 216 -14.61 -6.59 -4.87
N THR A 217 -15.53 -5.81 -5.45
CA THR A 217 -16.81 -6.34 -5.96
C THR A 217 -16.61 -7.35 -7.08
N LEU A 218 -15.76 -7.02 -8.05
CA LEU A 218 -15.48 -7.90 -9.18
C LEU A 218 -14.88 -9.25 -8.73
N PHE A 219 -13.97 -9.23 -7.76
CA PHE A 219 -13.35 -10.42 -7.20
C PHE A 219 -14.34 -11.25 -6.37
N HIS A 220 -15.20 -10.59 -5.59
CA HIS A 220 -16.30 -11.25 -4.88
C HIS A 220 -17.22 -11.98 -5.86
N GLU A 221 -17.78 -11.26 -6.83
CA GLU A 221 -18.83 -11.79 -7.71
C GLU A 221 -18.31 -12.88 -8.64
N ALA A 222 -17.09 -12.73 -9.16
CA ALA A 222 -16.50 -13.73 -10.04
C ALA A 222 -16.22 -15.06 -9.33
N SER A 223 -16.06 -15.06 -8.01
CA SER A 223 -15.84 -16.29 -7.23
C SER A 223 -17.05 -17.22 -7.23
N HIS A 224 -18.28 -16.68 -7.35
CA HIS A 224 -19.51 -17.48 -7.33
C HIS A 224 -19.59 -18.50 -8.48
N GLN A 225 -18.89 -18.27 -9.60
CA GLN A 225 -18.77 -19.28 -10.67
C GLN A 225 -18.10 -20.56 -10.17
N PHE A 226 -17.12 -20.45 -9.27
CA PHE A 226 -16.38 -21.57 -8.70
C PHE A 226 -17.21 -22.23 -7.62
N THR A 227 -17.86 -21.45 -6.75
CA THR A 227 -18.78 -22.01 -5.76
C THR A 227 -19.84 -22.88 -6.42
N ARG A 228 -20.45 -22.41 -7.52
CA ARG A 228 -21.44 -23.19 -8.29
C ARG A 228 -20.83 -24.41 -9.00
N ALA A 229 -19.56 -24.34 -9.41
CA ALA A 229 -18.88 -25.46 -10.04
C ALA A 229 -18.55 -26.58 -9.05
N VAL A 230 -18.26 -26.24 -7.79
CA VAL A 230 -17.88 -27.18 -6.73
C VAL A 230 -19.10 -27.68 -5.95
N LEU A 231 -20.10 -26.83 -5.76
CA LEU A 231 -21.26 -27.09 -4.92
C LEU A 231 -22.56 -27.01 -5.76
N PRO A 232 -23.03 -28.12 -6.35
CA PRO A 232 -24.30 -28.12 -7.08
C PRO A 232 -25.49 -28.09 -6.09
N GLY A 233 -26.27 -27.00 -6.09
CA GLY A 233 -27.55 -26.91 -5.38
C GLY A 233 -27.71 -25.69 -4.47
N LEU A 234 -28.63 -25.76 -3.49
CA LEU A 234 -28.83 -24.70 -2.48
C LEU A 234 -27.68 -24.70 -1.47
N LEU A 235 -26.95 -23.60 -1.42
CA LEU A 235 -25.72 -23.44 -0.64
C LEU A 235 -26.00 -22.88 0.75
N LEU A 236 -25.16 -23.25 1.73
CA LEU A 236 -25.07 -22.50 2.98
C LEU A 236 -24.59 -21.09 2.65
N THR A 237 -25.35 -20.08 3.08
CA THR A 237 -25.06 -18.71 2.68
C THR A 237 -23.70 -18.24 3.21
N TRP A 238 -23.32 -18.60 4.45
CA TRP A 238 -21.97 -18.31 5.00
C TRP A 238 -20.85 -18.94 4.18
N LEU A 239 -21.07 -20.12 3.60
CA LEU A 239 -20.08 -20.77 2.75
C LEU A 239 -20.00 -20.08 1.39
N ASN A 240 -21.12 -19.71 0.78
CA ASN A 240 -21.12 -19.02 -0.52
C ASN A 240 -20.56 -17.59 -0.41
N GLU A 241 -21.19 -16.76 0.41
CA GLU A 241 -20.88 -15.33 0.54
C GLU A 241 -19.62 -15.10 1.39
N GLY A 242 -19.37 -15.92 2.43
CA GLY A 242 -18.16 -15.79 3.24
C GLY A 242 -16.90 -16.13 2.45
N THR A 243 -16.97 -17.13 1.56
CA THR A 243 -15.86 -17.43 0.63
C THR A 243 -15.71 -16.35 -0.42
N ALA A 244 -16.81 -15.82 -0.95
CA ALA A 244 -16.75 -14.70 -1.87
C ALA A 244 -16.09 -13.47 -1.23
N SER A 245 -16.45 -13.16 0.02
CA SER A 245 -15.84 -12.08 0.79
C SER A 245 -14.38 -12.31 1.17
N TYR A 246 -13.92 -13.57 1.22
CA TYR A 246 -12.49 -13.84 1.37
C TYR A 246 -11.68 -13.28 0.20
N PHE A 247 -12.25 -13.24 -1.01
CA PHE A 247 -11.58 -12.69 -2.20
C PHE A 247 -11.63 -11.16 -2.29
N GLU A 248 -12.52 -10.49 -1.57
CA GLU A 248 -12.55 -9.01 -1.47
C GLU A 248 -11.24 -8.42 -0.94
N GLY A 249 -10.47 -9.21 -0.19
CA GLY A 249 -9.16 -8.77 0.29
C GLY A 249 -8.15 -8.59 -0.83
N ALA A 250 -8.28 -9.33 -1.93
CA ALA A 250 -7.30 -9.30 -3.02
C ALA A 250 -7.19 -7.91 -3.64
N PHE A 251 -5.97 -7.52 -3.99
CA PHE A 251 -5.65 -6.14 -4.40
C PHE A 251 -4.83 -6.13 -5.69
N LEU A 252 -5.25 -5.31 -6.67
CA LEU A 252 -4.48 -5.09 -7.89
C LEU A 252 -3.38 -4.06 -7.61
N GLN A 253 -2.12 -4.49 -7.67
CA GLN A 253 -0.97 -3.62 -7.49
C GLN A 253 -0.77 -2.73 -8.73
N PRO A 254 -0.09 -1.57 -8.61
CA PRO A 254 0.27 -0.70 -9.74
C PRO A 254 0.94 -1.45 -10.90
N GLY A 255 1.73 -2.48 -10.59
CA GLY A 255 2.35 -3.36 -11.57
C GLY A 255 1.42 -4.36 -12.27
N GLY A 256 0.11 -4.32 -12.01
CA GLY A 256 -0.87 -5.23 -12.61
C GLY A 256 -0.89 -6.65 -12.03
N SER A 257 -0.08 -6.94 -11.02
CA SER A 257 -0.12 -8.17 -10.22
C SER A 257 -1.27 -8.12 -9.22
N VAL A 258 -1.91 -9.26 -8.96
CA VAL A 258 -2.94 -9.36 -7.91
C VAL A 258 -2.32 -9.94 -6.64
N ALA A 259 -2.24 -9.14 -5.59
CA ALA A 259 -1.88 -9.61 -4.25
C ALA A 259 -3.06 -10.39 -3.65
N THR A 260 -2.83 -11.65 -3.29
CA THR A 260 -3.86 -12.56 -2.78
C THR A 260 -3.74 -12.76 -1.27
N ASN A 261 -4.74 -13.41 -0.65
CA ASN A 261 -4.79 -13.69 0.80
C ASN A 261 -4.63 -12.46 1.72
N ARG A 262 -5.06 -11.31 1.21
CA ARG A 262 -5.07 -10.03 1.93
C ARG A 262 -6.33 -9.90 2.78
N ILE A 263 -6.31 -8.96 3.72
CA ILE A 263 -7.43 -8.69 4.62
C ILE A 263 -8.23 -7.50 4.06
N PRO A 264 -9.53 -7.67 3.73
CA PRO A 264 -10.39 -6.54 3.43
C PRO A 264 -10.63 -5.73 4.71
N LYS A 265 -10.01 -4.53 4.77
CA LYS A 265 -10.00 -3.62 5.92
C LYS A 265 -11.41 -3.45 6.52
N THR A 266 -12.39 -3.16 5.67
CA THR A 266 -13.77 -2.91 6.09
C THR A 266 -14.41 -4.12 6.77
N ARG A 267 -14.12 -5.35 6.31
CA ARG A 267 -14.64 -6.60 6.90
C ARG A 267 -14.05 -6.85 8.28
N LEU A 268 -12.72 -6.76 8.42
CA LEU A 268 -12.07 -6.98 9.72
C LEU A 268 -12.51 -5.93 10.74
N ARG A 269 -12.53 -4.64 10.37
CA ARG A 269 -13.00 -3.57 11.27
C ARG A 269 -14.46 -3.76 11.67
N SER A 270 -15.33 -4.11 10.73
CA SER A 270 -16.75 -4.34 11.01
C SER A 270 -16.95 -5.53 11.94
N LEU A 271 -16.27 -6.66 11.66
CA LEU A 271 -16.34 -7.85 12.50
C LEU A 271 -15.90 -7.54 13.93
N TYR A 272 -14.75 -6.89 14.07
CA TYR A 272 -14.19 -6.50 15.36
C TYR A 272 -15.16 -5.66 16.20
N MET A 273 -15.81 -4.67 15.58
CA MET A 273 -16.82 -3.84 16.24
C MET A 273 -18.10 -4.61 16.59
N LEU A 274 -18.58 -5.49 15.70
CA LEU A 274 -19.78 -6.30 15.92
C LEU A 274 -19.60 -7.29 17.08
N LEU A 275 -18.41 -7.86 17.22
CA LEU A 275 -18.00 -8.73 18.33
C LEU A 275 -17.89 -8.00 19.69
N GLY A 276 -18.01 -6.65 19.69
CA GLY A 276 -18.04 -5.85 20.92
C GLY A 276 -16.66 -5.46 21.45
N PHE A 277 -15.60 -5.64 20.67
CA PHE A 277 -14.27 -5.16 21.05
C PHE A 277 -14.19 -3.63 20.96
N VAL A 278 -13.59 -3.00 21.96
CA VAL A 278 -13.33 -1.56 21.99
C VAL A 278 -11.95 -1.29 22.58
N LYS A 279 -11.32 -0.20 22.16
CA LYS A 279 -10.05 0.27 22.75
C LYS A 279 -10.32 0.78 24.17
N GLY A 280 -9.65 0.23 25.16
CA GLY A 280 -9.69 0.69 26.54
C GLY A 280 -8.95 2.01 26.74
N GLU A 281 -9.15 2.64 27.90
CA GLU A 281 -8.57 3.96 28.24
C GLU A 281 -7.02 3.98 28.25
N LYS A 282 -6.38 2.83 28.42
CA LYS A 282 -4.91 2.67 28.39
C LYS A 282 -4.35 2.28 27.02
N GLY A 283 -5.20 2.17 26.00
CA GLY A 283 -4.82 1.67 24.68
C GLY A 283 -4.92 0.14 24.55
N ASP A 284 -5.07 -0.60 25.65
CA ASP A 284 -5.33 -2.04 25.64
C ASP A 284 -6.73 -2.35 25.10
N TYR A 285 -6.86 -3.34 24.23
CA TYR A 285 -8.15 -3.80 23.74
C TYR A 285 -8.74 -4.85 24.70
N VAL A 286 -9.89 -4.52 25.28
CA VAL A 286 -10.65 -5.41 26.15
C VAL A 286 -11.98 -5.69 25.45
N GLN A 287 -12.54 -6.89 25.61
CA GLN A 287 -13.94 -7.14 25.28
C GLN A 287 -14.80 -6.37 26.29
N ALA A 288 -14.89 -5.05 26.13
CA ALA A 288 -15.45 -4.15 27.14
C ALA A 288 -16.95 -3.91 26.95
N ARG A 289 -17.56 -4.44 25.88
CA ARG A 289 -19.00 -4.35 25.62
C ARG A 289 -19.59 -5.70 25.26
N LYS A 290 -20.87 -5.87 25.61
CA LYS A 290 -21.72 -6.88 24.96
C LYS A 290 -21.64 -6.67 23.44
N PRO A 291 -21.77 -7.72 22.62
CA PRO A 291 -21.87 -7.60 21.16
C PRO A 291 -22.85 -6.49 20.76
N HIS A 292 -22.62 -5.87 19.59
CA HIS A 292 -23.52 -4.83 19.12
C HIS A 292 -24.97 -5.34 19.12
N PRO A 293 -25.99 -4.56 19.51
CA PRO A 293 -27.36 -5.06 19.64
C PRO A 293 -27.94 -5.71 18.37
N ASN A 294 -27.41 -5.34 17.20
CA ASN A 294 -27.79 -5.88 15.90
C ASN A 294 -26.76 -6.88 15.32
N ALA A 295 -25.73 -7.27 16.08
CA ALA A 295 -24.77 -8.26 15.62
C ALA A 295 -25.43 -9.66 15.65
N PRO A 296 -25.32 -10.45 14.57
CA PRO A 296 -25.70 -11.84 14.64
C PRO A 296 -24.73 -12.61 15.54
N THR A 297 -25.22 -13.66 16.18
CA THR A 297 -24.37 -14.67 16.83
C THR A 297 -23.71 -15.54 15.76
N LEU A 298 -22.59 -16.20 16.10
CA LEU A 298 -21.95 -17.11 15.16
C LEU A 298 -22.89 -18.25 14.74
N GLU A 299 -23.69 -18.78 15.67
CA GLU A 299 -24.72 -19.78 15.39
C GLU A 299 -25.71 -19.29 14.33
N GLN A 300 -26.26 -18.08 14.49
CA GLN A 300 -27.16 -17.50 13.50
C GLN A 300 -26.54 -17.39 12.11
N VAL A 301 -25.24 -17.07 12.02
CA VAL A 301 -24.52 -16.99 10.75
C VAL A 301 -24.39 -18.36 10.10
N ILE A 302 -23.94 -19.38 10.85
CA ILE A 302 -23.70 -20.71 10.27
C ILE A 302 -25.00 -21.43 9.93
N THR A 303 -26.09 -21.19 10.67
CA THR A 303 -27.41 -21.78 10.41
C THR A 303 -28.28 -20.93 9.48
N TYR A 304 -27.78 -19.80 8.96
CA TYR A 304 -28.55 -18.97 8.03
C TYR A 304 -28.80 -19.75 6.73
N TYR A 305 -30.06 -20.12 6.51
CA TYR A 305 -30.49 -20.96 5.40
C TYR A 305 -31.66 -20.31 4.65
N ARG A 306 -31.36 -19.28 3.85
CA ARG A 306 -32.32 -18.64 2.93
C ARG A 306 -31.69 -18.48 1.55
N PRO A 307 -32.48 -18.61 0.45
CA PRO A 307 -31.99 -18.31 -0.89
C PRO A 307 -31.53 -16.85 -1.02
N GLY A 308 -30.45 -16.63 -1.76
CA GLY A 308 -29.86 -15.30 -1.99
C GLY A 308 -28.81 -14.92 -0.95
N SER A 309 -28.53 -13.62 -0.85
CA SER A 309 -27.57 -13.04 0.10
C SER A 309 -28.13 -13.02 1.54
N TYR A 310 -27.25 -12.95 2.54
CA TYR A 310 -27.64 -12.63 3.91
C TYR A 310 -27.56 -11.12 4.19
N PRO A 311 -28.16 -10.63 5.29
CA PRO A 311 -28.04 -9.23 5.69
C PRO A 311 -26.58 -8.76 5.80
N GLY A 312 -26.34 -7.46 5.58
CA GLY A 312 -25.00 -6.89 5.49
C GLY A 312 -24.08 -7.21 6.68
N GLU A 313 -24.65 -7.27 7.88
CA GLU A 313 -23.96 -7.55 9.14
C GLU A 313 -23.44 -9.00 9.27
N TYR A 314 -23.87 -9.92 8.41
CA TYR A 314 -23.41 -11.31 8.38
C TYR A 314 -22.12 -11.46 7.53
N TYR A 315 -21.88 -10.56 6.57
CA TYR A 315 -20.70 -10.61 5.69
C TYR A 315 -19.37 -10.60 6.47
N PRO A 316 -19.17 -9.71 7.46
CA PRO A 316 -17.95 -9.74 8.28
C PRO A 316 -17.74 -11.07 9.02
N PHE A 317 -18.80 -11.71 9.50
CA PHE A 317 -18.70 -13.01 10.20
C PHE A 317 -18.36 -14.15 9.24
N GLY A 318 -19.06 -14.23 8.09
CA GLY A 318 -18.77 -15.22 7.05
C GLY A 318 -17.33 -15.11 6.55
N TRP A 319 -16.88 -13.88 6.27
CA TRP A 319 -15.48 -13.59 5.94
C TRP A 319 -14.54 -14.04 7.07
N GLY A 320 -14.81 -13.66 8.32
CA GLY A 320 -13.94 -13.97 9.45
C GLY A 320 -13.78 -15.47 9.70
N LEU A 321 -14.84 -16.26 9.49
CA LEU A 321 -14.79 -17.72 9.53
C LEU A 321 -13.90 -18.29 8.43
N VAL A 322 -14.15 -17.91 7.17
CA VAL A 322 -13.37 -18.44 6.04
C VAL A 322 -11.92 -18.02 6.14
N TYR A 323 -11.64 -16.76 6.49
CA TYR A 323 -10.28 -16.26 6.69
C TYR A 323 -9.56 -17.01 7.81
N PHE A 324 -10.24 -17.30 8.93
CA PHE A 324 -9.72 -18.15 10.01
C PHE A 324 -9.42 -19.57 9.51
N PHE A 325 -10.33 -20.22 8.80
CA PHE A 325 -10.08 -21.56 8.28
C PHE A 325 -8.91 -21.63 7.30
N HIS A 326 -8.67 -20.56 6.56
CA HIS A 326 -7.57 -20.46 5.60
C HIS A 326 -6.21 -20.08 6.22
N ASN A 327 -6.18 -19.44 7.40
CA ASN A 327 -4.98 -18.78 7.92
C ASN A 327 -4.67 -19.03 9.40
N TYR A 328 -5.55 -19.68 10.17
CA TYR A 328 -5.21 -20.14 11.51
C TYR A 328 -4.11 -21.19 11.43
N GLU A 329 -3.11 -21.04 12.29
CA GLU A 329 -1.98 -21.94 12.39
C GLU A 329 -1.81 -22.39 13.84
N ASN A 330 -1.54 -23.69 14.03
CA ASN A 330 -1.15 -24.22 15.34
C ASN A 330 0.32 -23.91 15.65
N GLU A 331 0.82 -24.38 16.80
CA GLU A 331 2.23 -24.18 17.21
C GLU A 331 3.25 -24.85 16.26
N ALA A 332 2.82 -25.81 15.44
CA ALA A 332 3.62 -26.44 14.39
C ALA A 332 3.50 -25.72 13.03
N SER A 333 2.92 -24.51 13.01
CA SER A 333 2.66 -23.72 11.81
C SER A 333 1.79 -24.44 10.77
N GLU A 334 0.92 -25.35 11.23
CA GLU A 334 0.00 -26.08 10.37
C GLU A 334 -1.35 -25.39 10.30
N ARG A 335 -1.83 -25.19 9.07
CA ARG A 335 -3.18 -24.69 8.79
C ARG A 335 -4.21 -25.80 8.90
N ILE A 336 -4.42 -26.30 10.12
CA ILE A 336 -5.23 -27.48 10.42
C ILE A 336 -6.69 -27.39 9.93
N TYR A 337 -7.25 -26.17 9.88
CA TYR A 337 -8.61 -25.95 9.42
C TYR A 337 -8.76 -25.94 7.89
N LEU A 338 -7.70 -25.61 7.15
CA LEU A 338 -7.75 -25.50 5.69
C LEU A 338 -8.13 -26.82 5.00
N PRO A 339 -7.49 -27.98 5.29
CA PRO A 339 -7.89 -29.24 4.66
C PRO A 339 -9.31 -29.66 5.07
N ILE A 340 -9.72 -29.39 6.30
CA ILE A 340 -11.07 -29.69 6.82
C ILE A 340 -12.11 -28.84 6.10
N TYR A 341 -11.82 -27.55 5.90
CA TYR A 341 -12.67 -26.62 5.16
C TYR A 341 -12.88 -27.07 3.71
N LYS A 342 -11.80 -27.47 3.03
CA LYS A 342 -11.86 -28.03 1.67
C LYS A 342 -12.69 -29.30 1.62
N GLU A 343 -12.52 -30.20 2.58
CA GLU A 343 -13.34 -31.40 2.68
C GLU A 343 -14.81 -31.08 2.97
N PHE A 344 -15.07 -30.13 3.86
CA PHE A 344 -16.43 -29.69 4.18
C PHE A 344 -17.13 -29.18 2.92
N MET A 345 -16.46 -28.34 2.11
CA MET A 345 -16.98 -27.91 0.81
C MET A 345 -17.28 -29.11 -0.10
N LEU A 346 -16.29 -29.95 -0.38
CA LEU A 346 -16.43 -31.04 -1.36
C LEU A 346 -17.46 -32.11 -0.97
N THR A 347 -17.73 -32.28 0.32
CA THR A 347 -18.67 -33.29 0.84
C THR A 347 -20.06 -32.72 1.12
N TYR A 348 -20.26 -31.41 1.00
CA TYR A 348 -21.56 -30.80 1.27
C TYR A 348 -22.57 -31.18 0.18
N LYS A 349 -23.66 -31.83 0.58
CA LYS A 349 -24.76 -32.22 -0.31
C LYS A 349 -25.98 -31.35 0.00
N SER A 350 -26.46 -30.59 -0.99
CA SER A 350 -27.67 -29.77 -0.82
C SER A 350 -28.92 -30.64 -0.71
N GLY A 351 -29.94 -30.18 0.04
CA GLY A 351 -31.30 -30.73 -0.01
C GLY A 351 -31.62 -31.84 1.00
N GLY A 352 -30.73 -32.15 1.94
CA GLY A 352 -31.06 -32.97 3.11
C GLY A 352 -31.41 -32.11 4.32
N ASP A 353 -32.31 -32.62 5.17
CA ASP A 353 -32.61 -32.07 6.50
C ASP A 353 -31.40 -32.38 7.41
N HIS A 354 -30.33 -31.62 7.22
CA HIS A 354 -29.09 -31.79 7.97
C HIS A 354 -29.03 -30.73 9.06
N ASP A 355 -28.80 -31.16 10.29
CA ASP A 355 -28.45 -30.25 11.38
C ASP A 355 -27.12 -29.55 11.03
N ILE A 356 -27.23 -28.32 10.51
CA ILE A 356 -26.11 -27.53 10.02
C ILE A 356 -25.11 -27.28 11.16
N LYS A 357 -25.61 -27.06 12.38
CA LYS A 357 -24.79 -26.84 13.57
C LYS A 357 -24.05 -28.12 13.95
N ALA A 358 -24.73 -29.26 14.00
CA ALA A 358 -24.08 -30.54 14.29
C ALA A 358 -22.98 -30.87 13.28
N ARG A 359 -23.23 -30.63 11.97
CA ARG A 359 -22.21 -30.82 10.94
C ARG A 359 -21.05 -29.84 11.08
N PHE A 360 -21.31 -28.59 11.44
CA PHE A 360 -20.26 -27.62 11.74
C PHE A 360 -19.37 -28.12 12.89
N VAL A 361 -19.98 -28.58 13.99
CA VAL A 361 -19.27 -29.13 15.14
C VAL A 361 -18.45 -30.36 14.75
N GLU A 362 -19.01 -31.29 13.98
CA GLU A 362 -18.30 -32.46 13.47
C GLU A 362 -16.99 -32.08 12.76
N TYR A 363 -17.04 -31.12 11.83
CA TYR A 363 -15.88 -30.74 11.03
C TYR A 363 -14.92 -29.80 11.77
N PHE A 364 -15.42 -28.70 12.31
CA PHE A 364 -14.57 -27.59 12.78
C PHE A 364 -14.31 -27.62 14.28
N VAL A 365 -14.92 -28.54 15.04
CA VAL A 365 -14.61 -28.75 16.46
C VAL A 365 -13.99 -30.13 16.63
N THR A 366 -14.77 -31.19 16.36
CA THR A 366 -14.36 -32.58 16.64
C THR A 366 -13.21 -33.02 15.74
N LYS A 367 -13.30 -32.84 14.43
CA LYS A 367 -12.28 -33.28 13.48
C LYS A 367 -11.03 -32.40 13.47
N ALA A 368 -11.18 -31.10 13.74
CA ALA A 368 -10.04 -30.19 13.91
C ALA A 368 -9.20 -30.53 15.14
N ALA A 369 -9.84 -31.07 16.19
CA ALA A 369 -9.20 -31.59 17.40
C ALA A 369 -8.20 -30.61 18.04
N VAL A 370 -8.53 -29.31 18.04
CA VAL A 370 -7.67 -28.27 18.64
C VAL A 370 -7.69 -28.46 20.16
N PRO A 371 -6.51 -28.55 20.83
CA PRO A 371 -6.46 -28.69 22.27
C PRO A 371 -7.24 -27.59 22.99
N GLY A 372 -8.18 -27.99 23.85
CA GLY A 372 -9.04 -27.07 24.59
C GLY A 372 -10.29 -26.58 23.86
N VAL A 373 -10.51 -26.99 22.60
CA VAL A 373 -11.69 -26.61 21.80
C VAL A 373 -12.54 -27.86 21.51
N ASP A 374 -13.41 -28.22 22.45
CA ASP A 374 -14.24 -29.45 22.41
C ASP A 374 -15.75 -29.18 22.29
N THR A 375 -16.17 -27.91 22.34
CA THR A 375 -17.56 -27.48 22.11
C THR A 375 -17.63 -26.34 21.10
N PHE A 376 -18.84 -26.07 20.59
CA PHE A 376 -19.10 -24.94 19.70
C PHE A 376 -18.74 -23.60 20.35
N GLU A 377 -19.06 -23.42 21.63
CA GLU A 377 -18.81 -22.20 22.39
C GLU A 377 -17.30 -21.97 22.57
N LYS A 378 -16.52 -23.01 22.88
CA LYS A 378 -15.07 -22.90 22.95
C LYS A 378 -14.44 -22.61 21.59
N PHE A 379 -15.03 -23.11 20.51
CA PHE A 379 -14.61 -22.75 19.15
C PHE A 379 -14.86 -21.26 18.87
N GLU A 380 -16.05 -20.76 19.22
CA GLU A 380 -16.40 -19.35 19.06
C GLU A 380 -15.43 -18.45 19.86
N GLU A 381 -15.14 -18.77 21.11
CA GLU A 381 -14.16 -18.05 21.94
C GLU A 381 -12.75 -18.06 21.34
N HIS A 382 -12.30 -19.21 20.85
CA HIS A 382 -11.00 -19.37 20.22
C HIS A 382 -10.90 -18.56 18.92
N TRP A 383 -11.91 -18.64 18.07
CA TRP A 383 -12.01 -17.85 16.84
C TRP A 383 -12.04 -16.34 17.12
N MET A 384 -12.84 -15.89 18.09
CA MET A 384 -12.92 -14.49 18.48
C MET A 384 -11.58 -13.94 19.00
N THR A 385 -10.86 -14.75 19.78
CA THR A 385 -9.51 -14.41 20.26
C THR A 385 -8.56 -14.21 19.09
N TRP A 386 -8.58 -15.13 18.13
CA TRP A 386 -7.76 -15.02 16.92
C TRP A 386 -8.12 -13.79 16.07
N ILE A 387 -9.40 -13.47 15.91
CA ILE A 387 -9.85 -12.28 15.17
C ILE A 387 -9.36 -10.99 15.84
N ARG A 388 -9.34 -10.94 17.18
CA ARG A 388 -8.77 -9.80 17.92
C ARG A 388 -7.28 -9.67 17.64
N ASP A 389 -6.53 -10.76 17.74
CA ASP A 389 -5.09 -10.73 17.53
C ASP A 389 -4.75 -10.37 16.06
N LEU A 390 -5.55 -10.84 15.11
CA LEU A 390 -5.47 -10.44 13.69
C LEU A 390 -5.73 -8.94 13.51
N TYR A 391 -6.74 -8.39 14.19
CA TYR A 391 -7.03 -6.95 14.18
C TYR A 391 -5.84 -6.14 14.70
N ASP A 392 -5.25 -6.56 15.82
CA ASP A 392 -4.10 -5.88 16.41
C ASP A 392 -2.88 -5.92 15.50
N ILE A 393 -2.62 -7.05 14.83
CA ILE A 393 -1.56 -7.14 13.84
C ILE A 393 -1.86 -6.23 12.64
N HIS A 394 -3.08 -6.27 12.11
CA HIS A 394 -3.44 -5.56 10.88
C HIS A 394 -3.54 -4.04 11.06
N TYR A 395 -4.03 -3.55 12.20
CA TYR A 395 -4.17 -2.11 12.49
C TYR A 395 -3.11 -1.55 13.43
N GLY A 396 -2.31 -2.40 14.06
CA GLY A 396 -1.17 -1.96 14.88
C GLY A 396 -0.04 -1.34 14.04
N GLY A 397 0.84 -0.62 14.72
CA GLY A 397 1.93 0.12 14.13
C GLY A 397 3.17 -0.74 13.81
N PRO A 398 4.33 -0.10 13.59
CA PRO A 398 5.59 -0.78 13.29
C PRO A 398 5.99 -1.85 14.32
N GLU A 399 5.55 -1.74 15.57
CA GLU A 399 5.83 -2.72 16.62
C GLU A 399 5.25 -4.12 16.33
N GLN A 400 4.22 -4.23 15.50
CA GLN A 400 3.67 -5.54 15.07
C GLN A 400 4.64 -6.28 14.14
N SER A 401 5.59 -5.58 13.50
CA SER A 401 6.63 -6.20 12.68
C SER A 401 7.41 -7.26 13.44
N LEU A 402 7.69 -7.05 14.73
CA LEU A 402 8.40 -8.03 15.56
C LEU A 402 7.59 -9.31 15.78
N LYS A 403 6.27 -9.21 16.01
CA LYS A 403 5.40 -10.40 16.14
C LYS A 403 5.36 -11.20 14.84
N LEU A 404 5.31 -10.51 13.70
CA LEU A 404 5.32 -11.14 12.37
C LEU A 404 6.67 -11.80 12.06
N ILE A 405 7.79 -11.21 12.47
CA ILE A 405 9.12 -11.84 12.38
C ILE A 405 9.17 -13.10 13.24
N GLN A 406 8.70 -13.04 14.49
CA GLN A 406 8.68 -14.22 15.39
C GLN A 406 7.83 -15.36 14.82
N ARG A 407 6.67 -15.02 14.25
CA ARG A 407 5.82 -15.96 13.52
C ARG A 407 6.55 -16.56 12.31
N GLY A 408 7.17 -15.71 11.48
CA GLY A 408 7.93 -16.14 10.31
C GLY A 408 9.13 -17.03 10.65
N ASP A 409 9.84 -16.74 11.74
CA ASP A 409 10.94 -17.56 12.23
C ASP A 409 10.45 -18.95 12.71
N LEU A 410 9.29 -19.00 13.37
CA LEU A 410 8.66 -20.28 13.76
C LEU A 410 8.22 -21.08 12.52
N GLU A 411 7.57 -20.44 11.56
CA GLU A 411 7.16 -21.05 10.29
C GLU A 411 8.37 -21.57 9.51
N PHE A 412 9.46 -20.80 9.45
CA PHE A 412 10.71 -21.21 8.81
C PHE A 412 11.32 -22.44 9.50
N LYS A 413 11.38 -22.43 10.83
CA LYS A 413 11.87 -23.55 11.64
C LYS A 413 11.03 -24.82 11.43
N ASN A 414 9.73 -24.67 11.22
CA ASN A 414 8.79 -25.75 10.94
C ASN A 414 8.73 -26.13 9.44
N GLU A 415 9.67 -25.62 8.63
CA GLU A 415 9.79 -25.86 7.18
C GLU A 415 8.55 -25.43 6.37
N LYS A 416 7.78 -24.48 6.90
CA LYS A 416 6.63 -23.84 6.23
C LYS A 416 7.08 -22.59 5.49
N PHE A 417 8.03 -22.74 4.57
CA PHE A 417 8.73 -21.62 3.94
C PHE A 417 7.80 -20.62 3.23
N GLU A 418 6.73 -21.07 2.58
CA GLU A 418 5.76 -20.18 1.94
C GLU A 418 5.01 -19.30 2.96
N TYR A 419 4.74 -19.83 4.15
CA TYR A 419 4.07 -19.06 5.22
C TYR A 419 5.04 -18.07 5.84
N ALA A 420 6.28 -18.52 6.10
CA ALA A 420 7.35 -17.65 6.57
C ALA A 420 7.57 -16.46 5.63
N LEU A 421 7.57 -16.72 4.31
CA LEU A 421 7.72 -15.71 3.28
C LEU A 421 6.59 -14.66 3.37
N ASP A 422 5.34 -15.07 3.52
CA ASP A 422 4.19 -14.16 3.71
C ASP A 422 4.29 -13.35 5.01
N SER A 423 4.69 -13.97 6.12
CA SER A 423 4.87 -13.32 7.42
C SER A 423 5.95 -12.25 7.38
N PHE A 424 7.10 -12.53 6.76
CA PHE A 424 8.18 -11.55 6.62
C PHE A 424 7.81 -10.41 5.66
N ARG A 425 7.04 -10.68 4.59
CA ARG A 425 6.47 -9.63 3.74
C ARG A 425 5.58 -8.69 4.55
N TRP A 426 4.65 -9.23 5.34
CA TRP A 426 3.79 -8.40 6.21
C TRP A 426 4.60 -7.62 7.25
N ALA A 427 5.68 -8.21 7.79
CA ALA A 427 6.57 -7.51 8.70
C ALA A 427 7.22 -6.27 8.05
N LEU A 428 7.60 -6.37 6.76
CA LEU A 428 8.13 -5.25 5.98
C LEU A 428 7.05 -4.22 5.59
N GLU A 429 5.81 -4.63 5.39
CA GLU A 429 4.71 -3.68 5.19
C GLU A 429 4.42 -2.86 6.45
N LYS A 430 4.63 -3.45 7.63
CA LYS A 430 4.50 -2.77 8.92
C LYS A 430 5.66 -1.86 9.22
N ASP A 431 6.87 -2.31 8.93
CA ASP A 431 8.09 -1.53 9.08
C ASP A 431 9.04 -1.80 7.91
N PRO A 432 8.96 -0.98 6.84
CA PRO A 432 9.81 -1.15 5.66
C PRO A 432 11.31 -1.05 5.94
N LYS A 433 11.70 -0.45 7.08
CA LYS A 433 13.09 -0.28 7.51
C LYS A 433 13.57 -1.43 8.42
N ASN A 434 12.73 -2.41 8.73
CA ASN A 434 13.12 -3.54 9.56
C ASN A 434 14.07 -4.49 8.81
N ASN A 435 15.36 -4.34 9.08
CA ASN A 435 16.40 -5.10 8.40
C ASN A 435 16.40 -6.59 8.77
N THR A 436 15.89 -6.98 9.95
CA THR A 436 15.71 -8.41 10.28
C THR A 436 14.63 -9.03 9.42
N ALA A 437 13.46 -8.40 9.28
CA ALA A 437 12.44 -8.89 8.37
C ALA A 437 12.97 -9.00 6.94
N ARG A 438 13.74 -8.00 6.47
CA ARG A 438 14.35 -8.01 5.13
C ARG A 438 15.32 -9.16 4.93
N MET A 439 16.22 -9.38 5.88
CA MET A 439 17.18 -10.48 5.86
C MET A 439 16.45 -11.83 5.82
N ARG A 440 15.49 -12.04 6.73
CA ARG A 440 14.70 -13.28 6.78
C ARG A 440 13.87 -13.53 5.53
N TYR A 441 13.31 -12.47 4.95
CA TYR A 441 12.59 -12.55 3.69
C TYR A 441 13.49 -13.01 2.55
N ALA A 442 14.70 -12.47 2.46
CA ALA A 442 15.70 -12.86 1.47
C ALA A 442 16.19 -14.30 1.66
N GLU A 443 16.48 -14.71 2.90
CA GLU A 443 16.86 -16.10 3.24
C GLU A 443 15.77 -17.10 2.82
N THR A 444 14.53 -16.82 3.18
CA THR A 444 13.38 -17.67 2.83
C THR A 444 13.16 -17.73 1.32
N ALA A 445 13.31 -16.60 0.64
CA ALA A 445 13.23 -16.55 -0.83
C ALA A 445 14.32 -17.39 -1.50
N MET A 446 15.55 -17.47 -0.95
CA MET A 446 16.59 -18.36 -1.47
C MET A 446 16.23 -19.84 -1.31
N VAL A 447 15.67 -20.24 -0.15
CA VAL A 447 15.22 -21.62 0.09
C VAL A 447 14.13 -22.03 -0.89
N LEU A 448 13.24 -21.10 -1.23
CA LEU A 448 12.17 -21.30 -2.23
C LEU A 448 12.64 -21.09 -3.68
N GLU A 449 13.94 -20.87 -3.91
CA GLU A 449 14.53 -20.60 -5.22
C GLU A 449 13.92 -19.38 -5.96
N ARG A 450 13.36 -18.42 -5.20
CA ARG A 450 12.85 -17.14 -5.69
C ARG A 450 14.00 -16.13 -5.81
N TRP A 451 14.93 -16.44 -6.72
CA TRP A 451 16.23 -15.75 -6.83
C TRP A 451 16.14 -14.24 -7.06
N ASP A 452 15.15 -13.76 -7.82
CA ASP A 452 14.97 -12.32 -8.08
C ASP A 452 14.57 -11.58 -6.80
N LEU A 453 13.58 -12.12 -6.07
CA LEU A 453 13.15 -11.60 -4.77
C LEU A 453 14.29 -11.61 -3.75
N ALA A 454 15.02 -12.72 -3.67
CA ALA A 454 16.19 -12.85 -2.78
C ALA A 454 17.26 -11.79 -3.10
N ALA A 455 17.68 -11.68 -4.37
CA ALA A 455 18.69 -10.70 -4.78
C ALA A 455 18.26 -9.27 -4.50
N PHE A 456 16.97 -8.95 -4.70
CA PHE A 456 16.43 -7.62 -4.43
C PHE A 456 16.58 -7.25 -2.96
N HIS A 457 16.13 -8.13 -2.05
CA HIS A 457 16.20 -7.85 -0.62
C HIS A 457 17.62 -7.91 -0.06
N TRP A 458 18.51 -8.75 -0.60
CA TRP A 458 19.93 -8.71 -0.24
C TRP A 458 20.60 -7.40 -0.65
N ARG A 459 20.35 -6.91 -1.87
CA ARG A 459 20.86 -5.61 -2.31
C ARG A 459 20.31 -4.45 -1.48
N LYS A 460 19.02 -4.47 -1.15
CA LYS A 460 18.41 -3.46 -0.27
C LYS A 460 18.96 -3.54 1.17
N LEU A 461 19.32 -4.71 1.67
CA LEU A 461 19.97 -4.86 2.98
C LEU A 461 21.42 -4.33 2.94
N GLU A 462 22.16 -4.60 1.87
CA GLU A 462 23.49 -4.05 1.64
C GLU A 462 23.46 -2.52 1.60
N SER A 463 22.53 -1.94 0.84
CA SER A 463 22.32 -0.48 0.80
C SER A 463 21.98 0.09 2.19
N ALA A 464 21.03 -0.52 2.91
CA ALA A 464 20.68 -0.09 4.26
C ALA A 464 21.88 -0.12 5.22
N SER A 465 22.80 -1.07 5.04
CA SER A 465 24.03 -1.16 5.84
C SER A 465 24.99 0.00 5.55
N ARG A 466 25.06 0.49 4.30
CA ARG A 466 25.83 1.71 3.94
C ARG A 466 25.22 3.00 4.47
N GLN A 467 23.94 2.97 4.85
CA GLN A 467 23.26 4.13 5.44
C GLN A 467 23.51 4.28 6.95
N VAL A 468 24.27 3.36 7.56
CA VAL A 468 24.79 3.52 8.92
C VAL A 468 26.12 4.26 8.88
N VAL A 469 26.22 5.37 9.62
CA VAL A 469 27.39 6.28 9.60
C VAL A 469 28.67 5.57 10.04
N ASP A 470 28.61 4.84 11.14
CA ASP A 470 29.72 4.06 11.68
C ASP A 470 29.54 2.58 11.31
N PRO A 471 30.40 2.00 10.45
CA PRO A 471 30.30 0.59 10.06
C PRO A 471 30.39 -0.39 11.22
N GLU A 472 31.05 -0.01 12.33
CA GLU A 472 31.19 -0.86 13.52
C GLU A 472 30.00 -0.74 14.48
N SER A 473 29.09 0.21 14.23
CA SER A 473 27.88 0.35 15.02
C SER A 473 26.93 -0.84 14.80
N PRO A 474 26.17 -1.25 15.82
CA PRO A 474 25.16 -2.29 15.68
C PRO A 474 24.18 -1.96 14.56
N MET A 475 23.91 -2.94 13.71
CA MET A 475 22.97 -2.78 12.62
C MET A 475 21.54 -2.64 13.19
N PRO A 476 20.79 -1.58 12.84
CA PRO A 476 19.45 -1.38 13.36
C PRO A 476 18.56 -2.60 13.14
N MET A 477 17.96 -3.10 14.23
CA MET A 477 17.05 -4.24 14.29
C MET A 477 17.66 -5.60 13.97
N ILE A 478 18.95 -5.73 13.66
CA ILE A 478 19.65 -7.02 13.49
C ILE A 478 20.51 -7.28 14.73
N GLN A 479 20.16 -8.30 15.51
CA GLN A 479 20.85 -8.60 16.76
C GLN A 479 22.25 -9.17 16.52
N GLY A 480 23.24 -8.63 17.23
CA GLY A 480 24.59 -9.19 17.30
C GLY A 480 25.44 -9.04 16.05
N LYS A 481 25.05 -8.15 15.11
CA LYS A 481 25.85 -7.81 13.93
C LYS A 481 26.08 -6.31 13.83
N THR A 482 27.28 -5.91 13.43
CA THR A 482 27.55 -4.53 13.01
C THR A 482 27.01 -4.27 11.60
N ALA A 483 26.97 -3.00 11.19
CA ALA A 483 26.63 -2.63 9.81
C ALA A 483 27.64 -3.23 8.80
N ALA A 484 28.93 -3.25 9.13
CA ALA A 484 29.98 -3.84 8.31
C ALA A 484 29.78 -5.37 8.14
N GLU A 485 29.53 -6.08 9.23
CA GLU A 485 29.27 -7.52 9.20
C GLU A 485 27.99 -7.86 8.41
N THR A 486 26.94 -7.05 8.58
CA THR A 486 25.68 -7.20 7.83
C THR A 486 25.91 -6.96 6.34
N ARG A 487 26.67 -5.92 5.98
CA ARG A 487 27.01 -5.62 4.60
C ARG A 487 27.79 -6.76 3.94
N ALA A 488 28.83 -7.25 4.62
CA ALA A 488 29.65 -8.36 4.12
C ALA A 488 28.80 -9.62 3.88
N PHE A 489 27.93 -9.95 4.83
CA PHE A 489 27.00 -11.07 4.70
C PHE A 489 26.01 -10.90 3.54
N ALA A 490 25.43 -9.71 3.38
CA ALA A 490 24.51 -9.41 2.27
C ALA A 490 25.21 -9.52 0.90
N LEU A 491 26.44 -9.03 0.78
CA LEU A 491 27.25 -9.15 -0.44
C LEU A 491 27.63 -10.60 -0.77
N GLU A 492 27.98 -11.39 0.24
CA GLU A 492 28.23 -12.82 0.08
C GLU A 492 27.01 -13.53 -0.52
N LYS A 493 25.84 -13.35 0.12
CA LYS A 493 24.57 -13.94 -0.34
C LYS A 493 24.14 -13.43 -1.71
N LEU A 494 24.36 -12.15 -1.99
CA LEU A 494 24.11 -11.60 -3.33
C LEU A 494 25.03 -12.22 -4.37
N GLY A 495 26.28 -12.53 -4.02
CA GLY A 495 27.23 -13.24 -4.87
C GLY A 495 26.80 -14.66 -5.21
N GLU A 496 26.17 -15.38 -4.27
CA GLU A 496 25.58 -16.71 -4.52
C GLU A 496 24.49 -16.64 -5.61
N VAL A 497 23.67 -15.59 -5.61
CA VAL A 497 22.62 -15.39 -6.62
C VAL A 497 23.18 -14.83 -7.94
N ASN A 498 24.01 -13.79 -7.86
CA ASN A 498 24.57 -13.10 -9.02
C ASN A 498 25.95 -12.47 -8.70
N PRO A 499 27.07 -13.17 -9.03
CA PRO A 499 28.42 -12.66 -8.79
C PRO A 499 28.68 -11.29 -9.39
N ARG A 500 28.11 -11.00 -10.57
CA ARG A 500 28.31 -9.72 -11.25
C ARG A 500 27.70 -8.54 -10.49
N LEU A 501 26.61 -8.76 -9.75
CA LEU A 501 26.03 -7.72 -8.89
C LEU A 501 26.96 -7.40 -7.72
N ARG A 502 27.45 -8.44 -7.05
CA ARG A 502 28.41 -8.29 -5.96
C ARG A 502 29.65 -7.52 -6.45
N GLU A 503 30.27 -7.97 -7.53
CA GLU A 503 31.45 -7.33 -8.11
C GLU A 503 31.20 -5.88 -8.51
N GLY A 504 30.04 -5.57 -9.10
CA GLY A 504 29.71 -4.21 -9.50
C GLY A 504 29.52 -3.26 -8.30
N ILE A 505 28.93 -3.75 -7.21
CA ILE A 505 28.81 -3.00 -5.96
C ILE A 505 30.19 -2.79 -5.33
N GLU A 506 30.96 -3.85 -5.11
CA GLU A 506 32.27 -3.79 -4.45
C GLU A 506 33.28 -2.92 -5.23
N ASN A 507 33.34 -3.07 -6.57
CA ASN A 507 34.38 -2.42 -7.36
C ASN A 507 34.02 -1.02 -7.86
N SER A 508 32.73 -0.68 -7.95
CA SER A 508 32.31 0.58 -8.58
C SER A 508 31.58 1.51 -7.63
N VAL A 509 30.66 1.01 -6.81
CA VAL A 509 29.89 1.87 -5.89
C VAL A 509 30.81 2.44 -4.81
N ASP A 510 31.65 1.62 -4.18
CA ASP A 510 32.55 2.09 -3.13
C ASP A 510 33.61 3.06 -3.66
N VAL A 511 34.17 2.78 -4.85
CA VAL A 511 35.14 3.67 -5.52
C VAL A 511 34.48 4.99 -5.89
N PHE A 512 33.25 4.96 -6.42
CA PHE A 512 32.48 6.15 -6.75
C PHE A 512 32.18 7.01 -5.51
N VAL A 513 31.74 6.40 -4.40
CA VAL A 513 31.46 7.12 -3.16
C VAL A 513 32.71 7.82 -2.65
N ALA A 514 33.86 7.13 -2.63
CA ALA A 514 35.13 7.74 -2.21
C ALA A 514 35.49 8.94 -3.11
N LYS A 515 35.35 8.79 -4.43
CA LYS A 515 35.68 9.85 -5.38
C LYS A 515 34.71 11.04 -5.30
N ALA A 516 33.42 10.80 -5.08
CA ALA A 516 32.43 11.85 -4.91
C ALA A 516 32.72 12.73 -3.69
N LYS A 517 33.20 12.14 -2.59
CA LYS A 517 33.66 12.91 -1.42
C LYS A 517 34.87 13.78 -1.73
N GLU A 518 35.86 13.23 -2.44
CA GLU A 518 37.06 13.98 -2.83
C GLU A 518 36.69 15.19 -3.70
N VAL A 519 35.87 14.99 -4.73
CA VAL A 519 35.42 16.08 -5.62
C VAL A 519 34.57 17.11 -4.88
N ALA A 520 33.68 16.66 -3.99
CA ALA A 520 32.89 17.56 -3.16
C ALA A 520 33.77 18.42 -2.24
N THR A 521 34.84 17.86 -1.70
CA THR A 521 35.83 18.59 -0.89
C THR A 521 36.52 19.67 -1.72
N THR A 522 36.96 19.35 -2.95
CA THR A 522 37.52 20.35 -3.87
C THR A 522 36.53 21.47 -4.17
N TYR A 523 35.23 21.18 -4.34
CA TYR A 523 34.23 22.23 -4.50
C TYR A 523 34.10 23.12 -3.27
N VAL A 524 34.19 22.58 -2.06
CA VAL A 524 34.18 23.39 -0.84
C VAL A 524 35.42 24.28 -0.77
N ASP A 525 36.61 23.72 -1.05
CA ASP A 525 37.89 24.45 -1.08
C ASP A 525 37.88 25.61 -2.09
N ASP A 526 37.17 25.43 -3.21
CA ASP A 526 36.98 26.44 -4.25
C ASP A 526 35.81 27.42 -3.96
N GLU A 527 35.30 27.46 -2.73
CA GLU A 527 34.16 28.30 -2.30
C GLU A 527 32.84 28.01 -3.06
N ARG A 528 32.63 26.75 -3.46
CA ARG A 528 31.42 26.25 -4.17
C ARG A 528 30.63 25.21 -3.38
N PRO A 529 30.20 25.49 -2.12
CA PRO A 529 29.51 24.53 -1.27
C PRO A 529 28.17 24.04 -1.86
N LEU A 530 27.44 24.87 -2.61
CA LEU A 530 26.19 24.45 -3.25
C LEU A 530 26.42 23.32 -4.28
N SER A 531 27.50 23.41 -5.05
CA SER A 531 27.90 22.39 -6.03
C SER A 531 28.29 21.09 -5.33
N ALA A 532 29.01 21.19 -4.21
CA ALA A 532 29.37 20.05 -3.37
C ALA A 532 28.13 19.33 -2.84
N LEU A 533 27.16 20.08 -2.28
CA LEU A 533 25.90 19.51 -1.82
C LEU A 533 25.15 18.82 -2.95
N TYR A 534 25.03 19.46 -4.12
CA TYR A 534 24.32 18.89 -5.26
C TYR A 534 24.96 17.57 -5.70
N LEU A 535 26.29 17.54 -5.79
CA LEU A 535 27.04 16.32 -6.10
C LEU A 535 26.78 15.22 -5.07
N LEU A 536 26.87 15.51 -3.78
CA LEU A 536 26.73 14.51 -2.72
C LEU A 536 25.31 13.93 -2.66
N GLU A 537 24.27 14.76 -2.72
CA GLU A 537 22.87 14.29 -2.70
C GLU A 537 22.53 13.48 -3.96
N SER A 538 22.92 13.96 -5.14
CA SER A 538 22.67 13.23 -6.39
C SER A 538 23.47 11.92 -6.47
N SER A 539 24.70 11.90 -5.97
CA SER A 539 25.54 10.69 -5.88
C SER A 539 24.98 9.69 -4.88
N SER A 540 24.49 10.15 -3.72
CA SER A 540 23.84 9.30 -2.72
C SER A 540 22.63 8.59 -3.32
N ARG A 541 21.75 9.32 -4.02
CA ARG A 541 20.60 8.74 -4.71
C ARG A 541 20.99 7.69 -5.77
N LEU A 542 22.01 7.97 -6.57
CA LEU A 542 22.47 7.06 -7.63
C LEU A 542 22.92 5.70 -7.09
N VAL A 543 23.38 5.66 -5.82
CA VAL A 543 23.81 4.43 -5.14
C VAL A 543 22.80 3.94 -4.10
N ASP A 544 21.53 4.38 -4.19
CA ASP A 544 20.44 3.99 -3.29
C ASP A 544 20.67 4.38 -1.81
N GLY A 545 21.43 5.46 -1.57
CA GLY A 545 21.78 6.00 -0.26
C GLY A 545 23.16 5.56 0.25
N ASP A 546 23.95 6.51 0.76
CA ASP A 546 25.21 6.22 1.46
C ASP A 546 25.50 7.26 2.56
N ALA A 547 25.69 6.79 3.80
CA ALA A 547 25.91 7.67 4.95
C ALA A 547 27.20 8.48 4.85
N ARG A 548 28.23 7.97 4.16
CA ARG A 548 29.50 8.67 3.99
C ARG A 548 29.34 9.91 3.13
N LEU A 549 28.40 9.90 2.18
CA LEU A 549 28.06 11.06 1.35
C LEU A 549 27.14 12.02 2.11
N LEU A 550 26.12 11.48 2.77
CA LEU A 550 25.14 12.29 3.50
C LEU A 550 25.74 13.01 4.70
N THR A 551 26.71 12.40 5.40
CA THR A 551 27.43 13.03 6.52
C THR A 551 28.22 14.24 6.04
N VAL A 552 29.01 14.09 4.96
CA VAL A 552 29.75 15.23 4.38
C VAL A 552 28.80 16.32 3.89
N ALA A 553 27.65 15.95 3.32
CA ALA A 553 26.66 16.93 2.90
C ALA A 553 26.09 17.71 4.10
N GLU A 554 25.86 17.05 5.23
CA GLU A 554 25.38 17.71 6.46
C GLU A 554 26.44 18.60 7.09
N ASP A 555 27.70 18.17 7.09
CA ASP A 555 28.84 18.98 7.55
C ASP A 555 28.95 20.27 6.73
N ILE A 556 28.91 20.15 5.39
CA ILE A 556 28.93 21.31 4.48
C ILE A 556 27.73 22.23 4.71
N LYS A 557 26.52 21.69 4.89
CA LYS A 557 25.31 22.49 5.21
C LYS A 557 25.51 23.27 6.50
N THR A 558 26.05 22.62 7.53
CA THR A 558 26.27 23.22 8.85
C THR A 558 27.34 24.31 8.80
N GLU A 559 28.46 24.08 8.13
CA GLU A 559 29.59 24.99 8.07
C GLU A 559 29.34 26.19 7.15
N SER A 560 28.74 25.94 5.97
CA SER A 560 28.52 27.00 4.96
C SER A 560 27.20 27.74 5.14
N GLY A 561 26.22 27.16 5.85
CA GLY A 561 24.85 27.66 5.93
C GLY A 561 24.05 27.53 4.62
N VAL A 562 24.61 26.88 3.59
CA VAL A 562 23.97 26.73 2.28
C VAL A 562 23.01 25.54 2.27
N SER A 563 21.90 25.67 1.54
CA SER A 563 20.90 24.62 1.36
C SER A 563 20.54 24.46 -0.11
N LEU A 564 20.38 23.21 -0.56
CA LEU A 564 19.85 22.88 -1.90
C LEU A 564 18.34 23.09 -2.02
N ARG A 565 17.64 23.18 -0.89
CA ARG A 565 16.20 23.38 -0.89
C ARG A 565 15.90 24.78 -1.40
N ARG A 566 15.00 24.87 -2.37
CA ARG A 566 14.43 26.16 -2.73
C ARG A 566 13.43 26.54 -1.65
N GLY A 567 13.82 27.51 -0.83
CA GLY A 567 12.91 28.19 0.08
C GLY A 567 12.11 29.21 -0.71
N TYR A 568 10.79 29.13 -0.63
CA TYR A 568 9.90 30.21 -1.05
C TYR A 568 9.05 30.61 0.15
N ARG A 569 9.01 31.91 0.43
CA ARG A 569 8.10 32.46 1.42
C ARG A 569 6.85 32.91 0.68
N PRO A 570 5.68 32.30 0.92
CA PRO A 570 4.43 32.85 0.41
C PRO A 570 4.34 34.33 0.77
N ALA A 571 3.94 35.16 -0.19
CA ALA A 571 3.70 36.56 0.08
C ALA A 571 2.57 36.68 1.11
N VAL A 572 2.82 37.43 2.18
CA VAL A 572 1.81 37.76 3.20
C VAL A 572 1.81 39.27 3.35
N ASP A 573 0.98 39.92 2.54
CA ASP A 573 0.75 41.36 2.57
C ASP A 573 -0.50 41.70 3.41
N GLU A 574 -0.79 42.99 3.59
CA GLU A 574 -1.90 43.45 4.42
C GLU A 574 -3.27 43.03 3.89
N GLU A 575 -3.40 42.83 2.58
CA GLU A 575 -4.64 42.41 1.91
C GLU A 575 -4.77 40.88 1.84
N LEU A 576 -3.72 40.15 2.25
CA LEU A 576 -3.58 38.71 2.12
C LEU A 576 -3.75 38.25 0.67
N THR A 577 -3.14 38.95 -0.28
CA THR A 577 -3.22 38.62 -1.72
C THR A 577 -2.74 37.18 -1.97
N GLY A 578 -3.57 36.38 -2.66
CA GLY A 578 -3.30 34.96 -2.91
C GLY A 578 -3.63 34.03 -1.73
N TRP A 579 -4.37 34.52 -0.74
CA TRP A 579 -4.90 33.73 0.37
C TRP A 579 -6.42 33.84 0.47
N SER A 580 -7.06 32.71 0.69
CA SER A 580 -8.44 32.62 1.15
C SER A 580 -8.45 32.46 2.67
N ALA A 581 -8.63 33.56 3.38
CA ALA A 581 -8.59 33.59 4.84
C ALA A 581 -9.88 34.19 5.45
N ARG A 582 -10.31 33.66 6.61
CA ARG A 582 -11.41 34.25 7.36
C ARG A 582 -11.00 35.61 7.96
N SER A 583 -11.98 36.46 8.30
CA SER A 583 -11.77 37.79 8.90
C SER A 583 -11.06 37.81 10.27
N SER A 584 -10.63 36.66 10.77
CA SER A 584 -9.75 36.50 11.92
C SER A 584 -8.27 36.62 11.55
N PHE A 585 -7.91 36.62 10.27
CA PHE A 585 -6.53 36.70 9.80
C PHE A 585 -6.20 38.08 9.27
N SER A 586 -4.95 38.49 9.46
CA SER A 586 -4.35 39.65 8.81
C SER A 586 -2.90 39.34 8.46
N GLY A 587 -2.36 40.01 7.44
CA GLY A 587 -0.96 39.88 7.06
C GLY A 587 -0.19 41.15 7.38
N LYS A 588 1.06 41.02 7.79
CA LYS A 588 2.00 42.14 7.87
C LYS A 588 3.43 41.64 7.86
N ASP A 589 4.31 42.30 7.10
CA ASP A 589 5.75 42.02 7.07
C ASP A 589 6.11 40.54 6.83
N GLY A 590 5.33 39.84 5.99
CA GLY A 590 5.52 38.42 5.70
C GLY A 590 5.08 37.47 6.83
N VAL A 591 4.33 37.97 7.81
CA VAL A 591 3.80 37.22 8.95
C VAL A 591 2.28 37.20 8.87
N LEU A 592 1.71 36.00 8.96
CA LEU A 592 0.27 35.79 9.04
C LEU A 592 -0.15 35.84 10.51
N ARG A 593 -0.91 36.87 10.88
CA ARG A 593 -1.45 37.05 12.23
C ARG A 593 -2.86 36.51 12.28
N VAL A 594 -3.20 35.78 13.34
CA VAL A 594 -4.56 35.33 13.61
C VAL A 594 -5.04 35.79 14.97
N ASP A 595 -6.20 36.42 14.97
CA ASP A 595 -7.01 36.69 16.14
C ASP A 595 -7.91 35.48 16.42
N VAL A 596 -7.46 34.59 17.30
CA VAL A 596 -8.16 33.34 17.58
C VAL A 596 -9.50 33.65 18.25
N LYS A 597 -10.59 33.47 17.49
CA LYS A 597 -11.98 33.60 17.97
C LYS A 597 -12.60 32.21 18.17
N PRO A 598 -13.61 32.06 19.06
CA PRO A 598 -14.35 30.82 19.19
C PRO A 598 -14.94 30.37 17.85
N GLY A 599 -14.71 29.11 17.48
CA GLY A 599 -15.07 28.57 16.18
C GLY A 599 -13.84 28.16 15.36
N ILE A 600 -14.06 27.88 14.08
CA ILE A 600 -13.00 27.46 13.15
C ILE A 600 -12.42 28.70 12.48
N ASN A 601 -11.11 28.91 12.63
CA ASN A 601 -10.34 29.92 11.91
C ASN A 601 -9.45 29.19 10.90
N THR A 602 -9.60 29.49 9.61
CA THR A 602 -8.81 28.92 8.51
C THR A 602 -8.22 30.02 7.64
N ALA A 603 -6.98 29.78 7.19
CA ALA A 603 -6.36 30.47 6.08
C ALA A 603 -5.80 29.42 5.10
N VAL A 604 -6.03 29.65 3.81
CA VAL A 604 -5.70 28.75 2.71
C VAL A 604 -4.89 29.55 1.71
N ILE A 605 -3.78 29.00 1.21
CA ILE A 605 -3.06 29.59 0.09
C ILE A 605 -3.78 29.19 -1.21
N GLU A 606 -4.10 30.17 -2.06
CA GLU A 606 -4.86 29.92 -3.29
C GLU A 606 -3.99 29.24 -4.36
N GLU A 607 -2.69 29.55 -4.38
CA GLU A 607 -1.72 28.91 -5.26
C GLU A 607 -1.05 27.74 -4.55
N ALA A 608 -1.23 26.53 -5.07
CA ALA A 608 -0.62 25.34 -4.50
C ALA A 608 0.91 25.40 -4.61
N PRO A 609 1.67 25.17 -3.53
CA PRO A 609 3.11 25.05 -3.60
C PRO A 609 3.56 23.89 -4.49
N PRO A 610 4.77 23.96 -5.08
CA PRO A 610 5.30 22.91 -5.95
C PRO A 610 5.45 21.59 -5.19
N ILE A 611 4.80 20.53 -5.66
CA ILE A 611 4.86 19.18 -5.06
C ILE A 611 6.17 18.47 -5.51
N PRO A 612 6.93 17.84 -4.58
CA PRO A 612 6.73 17.77 -3.14
C PRO A 612 7.26 19.02 -2.40
N TYR A 613 6.60 19.40 -1.32
CA TYR A 613 7.00 20.52 -0.47
C TYR A 613 6.78 20.19 1.01
N ARG A 614 7.52 20.90 1.86
CA ARG A 614 7.41 20.86 3.32
C ARG A 614 7.22 22.27 3.84
N TRP A 615 6.29 22.41 4.78
CA TRP A 615 6.10 23.64 5.53
C TRP A 615 7.08 23.70 6.70
N GLU A 616 7.78 24.82 6.82
CA GLU A 616 8.50 25.23 8.03
C GLU A 616 7.79 26.46 8.60
N VAL A 617 7.28 26.38 9.83
CA VAL A 617 6.53 27.48 10.45
C VAL A 617 7.17 27.88 11.76
N LYS A 618 7.51 29.16 11.88
CA LYS A 618 7.89 29.78 13.15
C LYS A 618 6.64 30.39 13.77
N ILE A 619 6.30 29.93 14.97
CA ILE A 619 5.12 30.36 15.71
C ILE A 619 5.60 31.28 16.83
N LYS A 620 5.06 32.49 16.89
CA LYS A 620 5.22 33.39 18.03
C LYS A 620 3.87 33.58 18.69
N LEU A 621 3.80 33.21 19.96
CA LEU A 621 2.60 33.38 20.78
C LEU A 621 2.74 34.67 21.58
N GLU A 622 1.83 35.62 21.36
CA GLU A 622 1.70 36.81 22.20
C GLU A 622 0.49 36.61 23.11
N ASP A 623 0.75 36.00 24.27
CA ASP A 623 -0.28 35.65 25.24
C ASP A 623 -0.85 36.91 25.92
N LYS A 624 -2.18 37.08 25.84
CA LYS A 624 -2.96 38.08 26.58
C LYS A 624 -4.02 37.46 27.50
N GLY A 625 -4.00 36.14 27.71
CA GLY A 625 -4.83 35.44 28.71
C GLY A 625 -5.00 33.92 28.47
N ASP A 626 -5.64 33.23 29.43
CA ASP A 626 -5.79 31.76 29.44
C ASP A 626 -6.62 31.19 28.27
N PHE A 627 -5.98 30.90 27.13
CA PHE A 627 -6.58 30.10 26.05
C PHE A 627 -5.63 28.97 25.64
N PRO A 628 -6.02 27.69 25.79
CA PRO A 628 -5.22 26.58 25.29
C PRO A 628 -5.35 26.50 23.77
N ILE A 629 -4.26 26.75 23.04
CA ILE A 629 -4.17 26.43 21.62
C ILE A 629 -4.14 24.91 21.49
N ALA A 630 -5.21 24.32 20.93
CA ALA A 630 -5.32 22.90 20.68
C ALA A 630 -5.01 22.58 19.20
N GLY A 631 -3.73 22.65 18.85
CA GLY A 631 -3.19 22.18 17.56
C GLY A 631 -3.15 23.20 16.43
N ILE A 632 -2.27 22.95 15.46
CA ILE A 632 -2.20 23.54 14.13
C ILE A 632 -2.06 22.36 13.18
N THR A 633 -2.97 22.19 12.21
CA THR A 633 -2.86 21.14 11.19
C THR A 633 -2.64 21.74 9.81
N PHE A 634 -1.78 21.07 9.05
CA PHE A 634 -1.46 21.34 7.65
C PHE A 634 -2.01 20.17 6.81
N GLY A 635 -2.64 20.42 5.65
CA GLY A 635 -3.19 19.35 4.80
C GLY A 635 -3.89 19.86 3.53
N SER A 636 -4.51 18.98 2.75
CA SER A 636 -5.38 19.33 1.62
C SER A 636 -6.88 19.20 1.99
N THR A 637 -7.73 20.02 1.36
CA THR A 637 -9.20 19.90 1.44
C THR A 637 -9.72 18.96 0.36
N LEU A 638 -11.02 18.66 0.39
CA LEU A 638 -11.74 17.86 -0.63
C LEU A 638 -11.68 18.43 -2.06
N ASN A 639 -11.23 19.68 -2.23
CA ASN A 639 -11.12 20.38 -3.52
C ASN A 639 -9.64 20.64 -3.92
N ASP A 640 -8.68 19.89 -3.38
CA ASP A 640 -7.23 20.09 -3.58
C ASP A 640 -6.67 21.43 -3.05
N GLU A 641 -7.45 22.22 -2.31
CA GLU A 641 -6.96 23.45 -1.66
C GLU A 641 -6.12 23.11 -0.43
N GLN A 642 -5.02 23.82 -0.17
CA GLN A 642 -4.14 23.47 0.95
C GLN A 642 -4.45 24.26 2.22
N MET A 643 -4.92 23.56 3.24
CA MET A 643 -5.16 24.08 4.58
C MET A 643 -3.85 24.21 5.35
N LEU A 644 -3.56 25.41 5.85
CA LEU A 644 -2.28 25.76 6.49
C LEU A 644 -2.32 25.80 8.01
N ALA A 645 -3.46 26.15 8.60
CA ALA A 645 -3.59 26.17 10.04
C ALA A 645 -5.05 25.95 10.45
N TRP A 646 -5.23 25.16 11.51
CA TRP A 646 -6.52 24.87 12.13
C TRP A 646 -6.44 25.24 13.61
N PHE A 647 -7.39 26.05 14.09
CA PHE A 647 -7.51 26.40 15.51
C PHE A 647 -8.93 26.09 15.99
N ALA A 648 -9.09 25.32 17.08
CA ALA A 648 -10.38 24.95 17.65
C ALA A 648 -10.49 25.27 19.15
N ASP A 649 -11.68 25.70 19.60
CA ASP A 649 -12.01 25.89 21.02
C ASP A 649 -12.36 24.53 21.68
N SER A 650 -11.76 24.31 22.86
CA SER A 650 -11.86 23.19 23.80
C SER A 650 -13.24 22.56 24.10
N ARG A 651 -14.36 23.14 23.64
CA ARG A 651 -15.70 22.64 24.00
C ARG A 651 -16.25 21.57 23.06
N ARG A 652 -15.64 21.38 21.89
CA ARG A 652 -15.98 20.34 20.90
C ARG A 652 -14.78 20.07 20.01
N MET A 653 -13.96 19.06 20.31
CA MET A 653 -12.96 18.55 19.37
C MET A 653 -13.36 17.18 18.82
N ALA A 654 -13.04 16.98 17.54
CA ALA A 654 -12.73 15.70 16.93
C ALA A 654 -11.25 15.77 16.54
N ILE A 655 -10.49 14.69 16.78
CA ILE A 655 -9.11 14.60 16.32
C ILE A 655 -9.17 14.33 14.81
N LEU A 656 -8.49 15.12 13.97
CA LEU A 656 -8.35 14.80 12.56
C LEU A 656 -7.04 14.03 12.38
N VAL A 657 -7.09 12.86 11.76
CA VAL A 657 -5.92 12.07 11.40
C VAL A 657 -5.71 12.18 9.89
N THR A 658 -4.45 12.29 9.46
CA THR A 658 -4.12 12.17 8.05
C THR A 658 -4.33 10.73 7.63
N ASP A 659 -5.30 10.51 6.76
CA ASP A 659 -5.49 9.24 6.08
C ASP A 659 -4.24 8.96 5.23
N PRO A 660 -3.50 7.88 5.51
CA PRO A 660 -2.20 7.63 4.90
C PRO A 660 -2.28 7.30 3.41
N ASP A 661 -3.45 6.84 2.94
CA ASP A 661 -3.70 6.37 1.58
C ASP A 661 -4.14 7.54 0.68
N THR A 662 -4.97 8.45 1.20
CA THR A 662 -5.50 9.61 0.46
C THR A 662 -4.75 10.91 0.74
N LYS A 663 -3.90 10.94 1.78
CA LYS A 663 -3.28 12.15 2.36
C LYS A 663 -4.28 13.19 2.86
N MET A 664 -5.56 12.84 2.97
CA MET A 664 -6.62 13.73 3.44
C MET A 664 -6.75 13.72 4.95
N LEU A 665 -7.25 14.80 5.55
CA LEU A 665 -7.58 14.83 6.97
C LEU A 665 -8.99 14.26 7.20
N VAL A 666 -9.10 13.15 7.92
CA VAL A 666 -10.38 12.53 8.28
C VAL A 666 -10.62 12.61 9.79
N PRO A 667 -11.87 12.79 10.25
CA PRO A 667 -12.20 12.68 11.67
C PRO A 667 -11.86 11.30 12.21
N ASP A 668 -11.13 11.25 13.32
CA ASP A 668 -10.99 10.06 14.15
C ASP A 668 -12.38 9.72 14.70
N ASP A 669 -13.00 8.69 14.13
CA ASP A 669 -14.32 8.17 14.48
C ASP A 669 -14.49 7.85 15.99
N MET A 670 -13.39 7.80 16.74
CA MET A 670 -13.35 7.31 18.12
C MET A 670 -13.82 8.31 19.19
N THR A 671 -14.05 9.59 18.87
CA THR A 671 -14.44 10.60 19.89
C THR A 671 -15.92 11.02 19.81
N ARG A 672 -16.82 10.22 20.39
CA ARG A 672 -18.19 10.68 20.71
C ARG A 672 -18.17 11.73 21.83
N MET A 673 -18.60 12.94 21.50
CA MET A 673 -18.58 14.13 22.37
C MET A 673 -19.42 14.00 23.65
N LYS A 674 -18.80 14.18 24.83
CA LYS A 674 -19.49 14.57 26.07
C LYS A 674 -19.37 16.08 26.28
N LYS A 675 -20.50 16.80 26.41
CA LYS A 675 -20.54 18.22 26.76
C LYS A 675 -19.80 18.46 28.09
N ALA A 676 -18.73 19.24 28.07
CA ALA A 676 -18.20 19.86 29.28
C ALA A 676 -19.22 20.88 29.81
N LYS A 677 -19.84 20.60 30.96
CA LYS A 677 -20.69 21.55 31.68
C LYS A 677 -19.79 22.45 32.54
N GLY A 678 -19.88 23.76 32.33
CA GLY A 678 -19.45 24.75 33.32
C GLY A 678 -18.23 25.58 32.94
N SER A 679 -18.41 26.57 32.05
CA SER A 679 -17.60 27.80 32.06
C SER A 679 -18.35 28.88 31.26
N THR A 680 -18.88 29.87 31.97
CA THR A 680 -19.62 31.03 31.42
C THR A 680 -18.74 32.27 31.23
N LYS A 681 -17.42 32.19 31.45
CA LYS A 681 -16.52 33.30 31.13
C LYS A 681 -16.33 33.38 29.61
N LYS A 682 -16.50 34.59 29.05
CA LYS A 682 -16.09 34.88 27.67
C LYS A 682 -14.58 34.63 27.57
N PRO A 683 -14.10 33.81 26.63
CA PRO A 683 -12.67 33.61 26.44
C PRO A 683 -11.99 34.93 26.08
N SER A 684 -10.79 35.17 26.62
CA SER A 684 -9.91 36.26 26.21
C SER A 684 -9.39 36.02 24.78
N ARG A 685 -9.13 37.10 24.06
CA ARG A 685 -8.56 37.06 22.69
C ARG A 685 -7.09 36.63 22.78
N THR A 686 -6.69 35.67 21.95
CA THR A 686 -5.28 35.27 21.77
C THR A 686 -4.84 35.67 20.37
N GLU A 687 -3.69 36.32 20.29
CA GLU A 687 -3.05 36.70 19.03
C GLU A 687 -1.90 35.71 18.77
N VAL A 688 -1.88 35.13 17.56
CA VAL A 688 -0.82 34.21 17.13
C VAL A 688 -0.20 34.73 15.84
N ASP A 689 1.12 34.86 15.84
CA ASP A 689 1.91 35.24 14.67
C ASP A 689 2.56 33.99 14.07
N LEU A 690 2.31 33.78 12.77
CA LEU A 690 2.83 32.65 12.00
C LEU A 690 3.74 33.18 10.89
N ALA A 691 5.04 32.87 10.97
CA ALA A 691 5.96 33.06 9.86
C ALA A 691 6.12 31.72 9.13
N ILE A 692 5.59 31.65 7.91
CA ILE A 692 5.46 30.42 7.13
C ILE A 692 6.49 30.43 6.00
N GLU A 693 7.32 29.40 5.92
CA GLU A 693 8.27 29.15 4.84
C GLU A 693 7.88 27.84 4.15
N VAL A 694 7.74 27.86 2.82
CA VAL A 694 7.63 26.65 2.01
C VAL A 694 9.03 26.28 1.59
N ARG A 695 9.40 25.03 1.82
CA ARG A 695 10.59 24.48 1.19
C ARG A 695 10.16 23.44 0.20
N GLU A 696 10.72 23.47 -1.00
CA GLU A 696 10.70 22.29 -1.87
C GLU A 696 11.26 21.13 -1.05
N ASP A 697 10.40 20.16 -0.79
CA ASP A 697 10.83 18.93 -0.16
C ASP A 697 11.37 18.12 -1.33
N ARG A 698 12.68 18.19 -1.49
CA ARG A 698 13.38 17.12 -2.21
C ARG A 698 13.47 15.89 -1.31
N VAL A 699 12.37 15.55 -0.66
CA VAL A 699 12.13 14.19 -0.20
C VAL A 699 11.67 13.47 -1.46
N VAL A 700 12.63 12.75 -2.03
CA VAL A 700 12.35 11.56 -2.83
C VAL A 700 12.53 10.39 -1.90
#